data_AF-A0A8J2S7J1-F1
#
_entry.id   AF-A0A8J2S7J1-F1
#
_cell.length_a   1.000
_cell.length_b   1.000
_cell.length_c   1.000
_cell.angle_alpha   90.00
_cell.angle_beta   90.00
_cell.angle_gamma   90.00
#
_symmetry.space_group_name_H-M   'P 1'
#
loop_
_entity.id
_entity.type
_entity.pdbx_description
1 polymer ?
#
loop_
_entity_poly.entity_id
_entity_poly.type
_entity_poly.pdbx_seq_one_letter_code
_entity_poly.pdbx_strand_id
1 'polypeptide(L)'
;MSQLIFSSDMRPSNVDVRTQALHKLSPLLESVHLAFRSTYTFNIVFGMARLDELCKLPGHQGIVWNVGWNQEGNILVSCGEDKTIRLWGRNVNSDWVCRSILSDGHQRTIRSVSFSPCNKLIASASFDGTCCIWDKSTSAEGNQYECTATLEGHENEVKCVAWSASGSFLSTCSRDKSVWIWEVGEDGEFECAAVLNAHSQDVKKVIWHPNQDILASASYDNTVKMYCEEDDDWVCFGTLKSHESTVWSLAFDSTGKLLATCSDDRTVKIWKEYLPGNEFGVATSDNKPTWKCVCTLSGAHPRAIYDISWCHQTGLIATASGDDAIRIFRIDPESDPNAPILEQLITVPRAHEQDVNSVIWNPCIPGVLMLTSCARHLVRHQFRPVIFHSTTTMSNLTLNSVVDEFNRLAPLSLAESWDNVGLLVEPTRSKIIKKILLTNDLTNSVMQEAESSSVDLIYSYHPPIFAPLKRITASNWKENIIARCLENKIAVFSPHTALDALKGGVNDWLAEAFGMFLITQQSALGSNIASCNPLTTSYAAIPRRNCTHMVEIPVPFNPEGKKLVRSILELVASVPEARLEEQLKNLESLMSFISTADGYEQMTIMAPEKALPSIIELVNQCSFANASRYVRIIRVEKPPIPGSGMGRLIRLTEPITINRVVELVKCHLQLQYVRLAIADNADNSTNVETIALCAGSGASLLKNVKADVFLTGEMSHHEVLDAVHRGTSVILCEHSNTERGFLSKWKEVLQSALGEGVQIDVSLNDRDPLQMPMIFKLSPDT
;
A
#
# COMPACT_ATOMS: atom_id res chain seq x y z
N MET A 1 -39.13 15.93 58.52
CA MET A 1 -38.62 15.19 59.69
C MET A 1 -39.19 13.77 59.64
N SER A 2 -38.29 12.81 59.38
CA SER A 2 -38.29 11.40 59.77
C SER A 2 -39.61 10.74 60.24
N GLN A 3 -40.02 9.68 59.55
CA GLN A 3 -39.86 8.30 60.08
C GLN A 3 -40.17 7.24 59.02
N LEU A 4 -39.23 6.29 58.88
CA LEU A 4 -39.35 5.00 58.20
C LEU A 4 -40.26 4.03 58.99
N ILE A 5 -40.81 2.99 58.33
CA ILE A 5 -40.69 1.56 58.70
C ILE A 5 -41.47 0.63 57.73
N PHE A 6 -40.72 -0.34 57.15
CA PHE A 6 -40.99 -1.74 56.72
C PHE A 6 -42.15 -2.07 55.73
N SER A 7 -41.89 -2.59 54.53
CA SER A 7 -41.47 -3.96 54.08
C SER A 7 -42.57 -5.02 54.05
N SER A 8 -42.81 -5.62 52.87
CA SER A 8 -43.08 -7.06 52.72
C SER A 8 -43.04 -7.52 51.25
N ASP A 9 -42.45 -8.70 51.07
CA ASP A 9 -42.34 -9.51 49.85
C ASP A 9 -43.68 -9.87 49.19
N MET A 10 -43.64 -10.17 47.89
CA MET A 10 -44.23 -11.38 47.27
C MET A 10 -44.00 -11.39 45.74
N ARG A 11 -43.35 -12.45 45.23
CA ARG A 11 -43.42 -12.95 43.83
C ARG A 11 -44.78 -13.64 43.63
N PRO A 12 -45.36 -13.83 42.40
CA PRO A 12 -44.84 -14.81 41.42
C PRO A 12 -45.18 -14.66 39.91
N SER A 13 -44.46 -15.48 39.13
CA SER A 13 -44.88 -16.29 37.94
C SER A 13 -45.34 -15.69 36.61
N ASN A 14 -44.62 -16.11 35.55
CA ASN A 14 -44.94 -16.18 34.13
C ASN A 14 -46.35 -16.71 33.79
N VAL A 15 -47.00 -16.19 32.73
CA VAL A 15 -47.62 -16.95 31.60
C VAL A 15 -47.70 -16.05 30.36
N ASP A 16 -47.53 -16.72 29.23
CA ASP A 16 -47.36 -16.38 27.82
C ASP A 16 -48.67 -15.97 27.07
N VAL A 17 -48.54 -15.71 25.75
CA VAL A 17 -49.54 -15.76 24.65
C VAL A 17 -49.96 -14.44 23.95
N ARG A 18 -49.22 -14.14 22.87
CA ARG A 18 -49.64 -13.88 21.46
C ARG A 18 -50.86 -13.00 21.09
N THR A 19 -50.52 -11.90 20.39
CA THR A 19 -50.91 -11.50 19.00
C THR A 19 -52.34 -11.01 18.66
N GLN A 20 -52.44 -9.74 18.22
CA GLN A 20 -53.27 -9.11 17.15
C GLN A 20 -53.49 -7.61 17.50
N ALA A 21 -53.45 -6.57 16.67
CA ALA A 21 -53.33 -6.37 15.22
C ALA A 21 -52.97 -4.88 14.91
N LEU A 22 -51.96 -4.68 14.05
CA LEU A 22 -51.91 -3.86 12.82
C LEU A 22 -52.42 -2.40 12.73
N HIS A 23 -51.54 -1.59 12.08
CA HIS A 23 -51.74 -0.35 11.29
C HIS A 23 -51.76 1.03 11.99
N LYS A 24 -50.64 1.78 11.94
CA LYS A 24 -50.29 2.74 10.86
C LYS A 24 -48.99 3.54 11.13
N LEU A 25 -48.30 3.85 10.03
CA LEU A 25 -47.23 4.85 9.80
C LEU A 25 -45.76 4.46 10.08
N SER A 26 -45.06 4.07 9.01
CA SER A 26 -43.68 4.50 8.73
C SER A 26 -43.72 5.79 7.88
N PRO A 27 -42.63 6.58 7.66
CA PRO A 27 -41.21 6.23 7.80
C PRO A 27 -40.33 7.25 8.56
N LEU A 28 -39.33 6.75 9.27
CA LEU A 28 -38.09 7.47 9.58
C LEU A 28 -36.98 6.42 9.64
N LEU A 29 -36.28 6.30 8.51
CA LEU A 29 -35.10 5.48 8.31
C LEU A 29 -33.94 6.46 8.12
N GLU A 30 -33.13 6.64 9.16
CA GLU A 30 -31.80 7.26 9.20
C GLU A 30 -31.35 6.99 10.65
N SER A 31 -30.27 6.33 11.01
CA SER A 31 -28.94 6.17 10.43
C SER A 31 -28.23 5.11 11.30
N VAL A 32 -27.31 4.29 10.77
CA VAL A 32 -26.44 3.46 11.61
C VAL A 32 -25.02 3.48 11.06
N HIS A 33 -24.11 3.97 11.90
CA HIS A 33 -22.66 4.15 11.81
C HIS A 33 -21.85 2.84 11.62
N LEU A 34 -20.52 2.91 11.43
CA LEU A 34 -19.45 2.20 12.21
C LEU A 34 -18.05 2.40 11.55
N ALA A 35 -17.07 2.94 12.30
CA ALA A 35 -15.63 2.62 12.13
C ALA A 35 -15.22 1.46 13.05
N PHE A 36 -14.10 0.77 12.89
CA PHE A 36 -13.69 -0.33 13.78
C PHE A 36 -12.26 -0.15 14.29
N ARG A 37 -11.96 -0.64 15.51
CA ARG A 37 -10.61 -0.68 16.08
C ARG A 37 -10.39 -1.94 16.87
N SER A 38 -9.27 -2.63 16.70
CA SER A 38 -9.08 -3.93 17.35
C SER A 38 -8.11 -3.84 18.54
N THR A 39 -8.56 -4.25 19.74
CA THR A 39 -7.65 -4.52 20.89
C THR A 39 -7.12 -5.94 20.75
N TYR A 40 -5.84 -6.19 21.03
CA TYR A 40 -5.27 -7.54 20.98
C TYR A 40 -4.57 -7.93 22.29
N THR A 41 -4.47 -9.24 22.56
CA THR A 41 -3.58 -9.84 23.56
C THR A 41 -2.51 -10.68 22.90
N PHE A 42 -1.27 -10.49 23.33
CA PHE A 42 -0.14 -11.34 23.01
C PHE A 42 0.12 -12.32 24.15
N ASN A 43 0.09 -13.62 23.84
CA ASN A 43 0.44 -14.67 24.79
C ASN A 43 1.47 -15.61 24.17
N ILE A 44 2.40 -16.12 25.00
CA ILE A 44 3.27 -17.24 24.64
C ILE A 44 2.67 -18.50 25.26
N VAL A 45 2.13 -19.39 24.43
CA VAL A 45 1.55 -20.67 24.86
C VAL A 45 2.39 -21.77 24.24
N PHE A 46 3.03 -22.60 25.06
CA PHE A 46 3.93 -23.69 24.64
C PHE A 46 5.04 -23.27 23.66
N GLY A 47 5.63 -22.08 23.84
CA GLY A 47 6.73 -21.58 22.99
C GLY A 47 6.28 -20.99 21.65
N MET A 48 4.98 -20.89 21.37
CA MET A 48 4.43 -20.20 20.20
C MET A 48 3.85 -18.85 20.60
N ALA A 49 4.29 -17.79 19.91
CA ALA A 49 3.75 -16.45 20.00
C ALA A 49 2.38 -16.37 19.31
N ARG A 50 1.35 -15.85 19.99
CA ARG A 50 -0.01 -15.67 19.45
C ARG A 50 -0.53 -14.28 19.76
N LEU A 51 -1.12 -13.63 18.76
CA LEU A 51 -1.81 -12.35 18.91
C LEU A 51 -3.30 -12.54 18.63
N ASP A 52 -4.13 -12.41 19.67
CA ASP A 52 -5.58 -12.64 19.62
C ASP A 52 -6.34 -11.32 19.67
N GLU A 53 -7.30 -11.12 18.78
CA GLU A 53 -8.21 -9.97 18.82
C GLU A 53 -9.17 -10.13 20.02
N LEU A 54 -9.13 -9.18 20.95
CA LEU A 54 -10.00 -9.11 22.12
C LEU A 54 -11.34 -8.44 21.84
N CYS A 55 -11.34 -7.32 21.11
CA CYS A 55 -12.57 -6.58 20.82
C CYS A 55 -12.40 -5.61 19.65
N LYS A 56 -13.52 -5.22 19.03
CA LYS A 56 -13.61 -4.12 18.07
C LYS A 56 -14.34 -2.92 18.67
N LEU A 57 -13.74 -1.71 18.63
CA LEU A 57 -14.31 -0.48 19.18
C LEU A 57 -14.81 0.43 18.06
N PRO A 58 -16.14 0.54 17.85
CA PRO A 58 -16.63 1.36 16.78
C PRO A 58 -17.19 2.71 17.19
N GLY A 59 -16.99 3.73 16.35
CA GLY A 59 -17.62 5.03 16.60
C GLY A 59 -17.24 6.17 15.65
N HIS A 60 -15.96 6.32 15.31
CA HIS A 60 -15.54 7.43 14.44
C HIS A 60 -16.15 7.36 13.04
N GLN A 61 -16.21 8.51 12.36
CA GLN A 61 -16.46 8.58 10.92
C GLN A 61 -15.13 8.83 10.19
N GLY A 62 -14.80 7.99 9.21
CA GLY A 62 -13.54 8.11 8.47
C GLY A 62 -12.31 7.59 9.23
N ILE A 63 -11.13 8.10 8.87
CA ILE A 63 -9.84 7.59 9.34
C ILE A 63 -9.63 7.84 10.83
N VAL A 64 -9.26 6.80 11.58
CA VAL A 64 -8.75 6.94 12.95
C VAL A 64 -7.22 7.03 12.88
N TRP A 65 -6.68 8.19 13.25
CA TRP A 65 -5.27 8.51 13.05
C TRP A 65 -4.38 8.09 14.21
N ASN A 66 -4.90 8.15 15.44
CA ASN A 66 -4.10 7.89 16.62
C ASN A 66 -4.97 7.45 17.81
N VAL A 67 -4.31 6.76 18.74
CA VAL A 67 -4.86 6.22 19.98
C VAL A 67 -3.83 6.40 21.09
N GLY A 68 -4.31 6.65 22.32
CA GLY A 68 -3.48 6.79 23.50
C GLY A 68 -4.10 6.08 24.70
N TRP A 69 -3.29 5.39 25.49
CA TRP A 69 -3.71 4.87 26.80
C TRP A 69 -3.50 5.94 27.86
N ASN A 70 -4.38 5.97 28.87
CA ASN A 70 -4.04 6.65 30.11
C ASN A 70 -2.99 5.84 30.90
N GLN A 71 -2.35 6.47 31.89
CA GLN A 71 -1.26 5.82 32.64
C GLN A 71 -1.72 4.61 33.46
N GLU A 72 -3.02 4.50 33.78
CA GLU A 72 -3.59 3.33 34.47
C GLU A 72 -3.95 2.18 33.49
N GLY A 73 -3.84 2.38 32.18
CA GLY A 73 -4.15 1.39 31.16
C GLY A 73 -5.61 0.91 31.14
N ASN A 74 -6.53 1.65 31.77
CA ASN A 74 -7.95 1.30 31.89
C ASN A 74 -8.87 2.20 31.04
N ILE A 75 -8.34 3.31 30.50
CA ILE A 75 -9.03 4.25 29.63
C ILE A 75 -8.20 4.47 28.36
N LEU A 76 -8.88 4.53 27.22
CA LEU A 76 -8.31 4.85 25.92
C LEU A 76 -8.86 6.18 25.41
N VAL A 77 -8.01 6.98 24.77
CA VAL A 77 -8.39 8.11 23.92
C VAL A 77 -8.04 7.82 22.49
N SER A 78 -8.71 8.51 21.58
CA SER A 78 -8.56 8.25 20.17
C SER A 78 -9.14 9.37 19.35
N CYS A 79 -8.56 9.64 18.18
CA CYS A 79 -8.91 10.78 17.36
C CYS A 79 -8.85 10.45 15.87
N GLY A 80 -9.53 11.26 15.06
CA GLY A 80 -9.68 10.95 13.64
C GLY A 80 -10.13 12.10 12.75
N GLU A 81 -10.46 11.72 11.53
CA GLU A 81 -10.91 12.59 10.45
C GLU A 81 -12.24 13.30 10.74
N ASP A 82 -13.11 12.67 11.53
CA ASP A 82 -14.37 13.26 12.01
C ASP A 82 -14.21 14.41 13.00
N LYS A 83 -12.98 14.82 13.30
CA LYS A 83 -12.67 15.96 14.18
C LYS A 83 -13.10 15.72 15.64
N THR A 84 -13.34 14.47 16.02
CA THR A 84 -13.71 14.12 17.39
C THR A 84 -12.58 13.43 18.13
N ILE A 85 -12.61 13.51 19.45
CA ILE A 85 -11.85 12.64 20.35
C ILE A 85 -12.85 11.75 21.06
N ARG A 86 -12.60 10.45 21.10
CA ARG A 86 -13.46 9.51 21.84
C ARG A 86 -12.71 8.88 22.99
N LEU A 87 -13.34 8.88 24.16
CA LEU A 87 -12.86 8.22 25.37
C LEU A 87 -13.56 6.88 25.54
N TRP A 88 -12.78 5.84 25.78
CA TRP A 88 -13.27 4.47 25.93
C TRP A 88 -12.88 3.95 27.30
N GLY A 89 -13.78 3.20 27.91
CA GLY A 89 -13.50 2.50 29.14
C GLY A 89 -14.42 1.29 29.28
N ARG A 90 -14.13 0.44 30.25
CA ARG A 90 -14.94 -0.76 30.48
C ARG A 90 -16.23 -0.47 31.23
N ASN A 91 -17.33 -1.09 30.84
CA ASN A 91 -18.58 -1.09 31.61
C ASN A 91 -18.52 -2.14 32.75
N VAL A 92 -19.61 -2.32 33.50
CA VAL A 92 -19.71 -3.31 34.60
C VAL A 92 -19.47 -4.75 34.11
N ASN A 93 -19.81 -5.05 32.85
CA ASN A 93 -19.62 -6.36 32.22
C ASN A 93 -18.22 -6.54 31.62
N SER A 94 -17.30 -5.60 31.85
CA SER A 94 -15.96 -5.56 31.25
C SER A 94 -15.89 -5.31 29.73
N ASP A 95 -17.02 -4.96 29.08
CA ASP A 95 -17.03 -4.58 27.68
C ASP A 95 -16.51 -3.15 27.52
N TRP A 96 -15.71 -2.92 26.47
CA TRP A 96 -15.27 -1.59 26.10
C TRP A 96 -16.42 -0.78 25.47
N VAL A 97 -16.68 0.40 26.04
CA VAL A 97 -17.71 1.32 25.57
C VAL A 97 -17.17 2.73 25.42
N CYS A 98 -17.70 3.49 24.47
CA CYS A 98 -17.44 4.93 24.35
C CYS A 98 -18.13 5.66 25.51
N ARG A 99 -17.34 6.22 26.43
CA ARG A 99 -17.82 6.93 27.62
C ARG A 99 -18.10 8.40 27.37
N SER A 100 -17.30 9.03 26.50
CA SER A 100 -17.45 10.44 26.15
C SER A 100 -16.93 10.70 24.74
N ILE A 101 -17.48 11.71 24.10
CA ILE A 101 -17.04 12.25 22.82
C ILE A 101 -16.74 13.72 23.04
N LEU A 102 -15.51 14.12 22.75
CA LEU A 102 -15.09 15.52 22.78
C LEU A 102 -15.15 16.04 21.34
N SER A 103 -15.94 17.07 21.12
CA SER A 103 -16.17 17.72 19.82
C SER A 103 -15.94 19.21 19.94
N ASP A 104 -16.00 19.90 18.80
CA ASP A 104 -16.01 21.37 18.69
C ASP A 104 -14.74 22.11 19.15
N GLY A 105 -13.72 21.39 19.64
CA GLY A 105 -12.39 21.96 19.91
C GLY A 105 -11.52 22.15 18.66
N HIS A 106 -11.81 21.45 17.56
CA HIS A 106 -11.01 21.49 16.32
C HIS A 106 -11.87 21.65 15.07
N GLN A 107 -11.32 22.33 14.07
CA GLN A 107 -12.00 22.64 12.80
C GLN A 107 -11.59 21.71 11.66
N ARG A 108 -10.50 20.97 11.81
CA ARG A 108 -9.99 19.97 10.85
C ARG A 108 -9.66 18.66 11.57
N THR A 109 -9.16 17.69 10.80
CA THR A 109 -8.73 16.37 11.27
C THR A 109 -7.82 16.46 12.49
N ILE A 110 -8.12 15.67 13.51
CA ILE A 110 -7.24 15.51 14.68
C ILE A 110 -6.28 14.37 14.39
N ARG A 111 -4.98 14.66 14.36
CA ARG A 111 -3.93 13.72 13.92
C ARG A 111 -3.31 12.93 15.08
N SER A 112 -3.24 13.52 16.27
CA SER A 112 -2.60 12.92 17.44
C SER A 112 -3.34 13.31 18.71
N VAL A 113 -3.40 12.41 19.67
CA VAL A 113 -3.99 12.65 21.00
C VAL A 113 -3.15 11.98 22.07
N SER A 114 -2.96 12.63 23.21
CA SER A 114 -2.13 12.09 24.30
C SER A 114 -2.66 12.48 25.67
N PHE A 115 -2.63 11.52 26.61
CA PHE A 115 -2.90 11.78 28.02
C PHE A 115 -1.68 12.40 28.68
N SER A 116 -1.92 13.37 29.56
CA SER A 116 -0.92 13.81 30.53
C SER A 116 -0.55 12.68 31.49
N PRO A 117 0.67 12.69 32.07
CA PRO A 117 1.09 11.71 33.08
C PRO A 117 0.18 11.68 34.32
N CYS A 118 -0.47 12.80 34.65
CA CYS A 118 -1.39 12.90 35.78
C CYS A 118 -2.81 12.40 35.48
N ASN A 119 -3.10 11.97 34.24
CA ASN A 119 -4.42 11.51 33.76
C ASN A 119 -5.56 12.53 33.87
N LYS A 120 -5.26 13.82 34.13
CA LYS A 120 -6.28 14.89 34.22
C LYS A 120 -6.48 15.60 32.90
N LEU A 121 -5.40 15.82 32.16
CA LEU A 121 -5.40 16.53 30.89
C LEU A 121 -5.28 15.56 29.71
N ILE A 122 -5.94 15.89 28.60
CA ILE A 122 -5.73 15.32 27.28
C ILE A 122 -5.26 16.44 26.36
N ALA A 123 -4.25 16.20 25.54
CA ALA A 123 -3.81 17.12 24.50
C ALA A 123 -4.14 16.53 23.11
N SER A 124 -4.59 17.37 22.18
CA SER A 124 -4.94 16.96 20.81
C SER A 124 -4.34 17.88 19.77
N ALA A 125 -3.58 17.32 18.82
CA ALA A 125 -2.98 18.04 17.71
C ALA A 125 -3.81 17.88 16.43
N SER A 126 -4.03 18.98 15.72
CA SER A 126 -4.95 19.02 14.58
C SER A 126 -4.34 19.68 13.33
N PHE A 127 -4.91 19.32 12.19
CA PHE A 127 -4.61 19.92 10.90
C PHE A 127 -5.11 21.36 10.77
N ASP A 128 -5.86 21.90 11.73
CA ASP A 128 -6.20 23.33 11.77
C ASP A 128 -5.05 24.23 12.26
N GLY A 129 -3.91 23.64 12.61
CA GLY A 129 -2.73 24.38 13.06
C GLY A 129 -2.68 24.59 14.57
N THR A 130 -3.62 24.01 15.33
CA THR A 130 -3.67 24.18 16.78
C THR A 130 -3.48 22.88 17.55
N CYS A 131 -3.15 23.01 18.83
CA CYS A 131 -3.22 21.94 19.81
C CYS A 131 -4.19 22.32 20.94
N CYS A 132 -5.26 21.54 21.15
CA CYS A 132 -6.23 21.81 22.22
C CYS A 132 -5.93 20.98 23.47
N ILE A 133 -6.13 21.58 24.64
CA ILE A 133 -5.99 20.95 25.96
C ILE A 133 -7.37 20.78 26.56
N TRP A 134 -7.66 19.55 26.99
CA TRP A 134 -8.92 19.16 27.57
C TRP A 134 -8.71 18.77 29.02
N ASP A 135 -9.32 19.50 29.95
CA ASP A 135 -9.23 19.22 31.37
C ASP A 135 -10.49 18.49 31.86
N LYS A 136 -10.27 17.54 32.76
CA LYS A 136 -11.29 16.76 33.43
C LYS A 136 -11.82 17.53 34.64
N SER A 137 -12.81 18.39 34.42
CA SER A 137 -13.51 19.08 35.51
C SER A 137 -14.61 18.19 36.11
N THR A 138 -14.86 18.35 37.41
CA THR A 138 -16.03 17.76 38.07
C THR A 138 -17.18 18.76 37.99
N SER A 139 -18.14 18.54 37.11
CA SER A 139 -19.36 19.35 37.03
C SER A 139 -20.47 18.73 37.89
N ALA A 140 -21.53 19.50 38.17
CA ALA A 140 -22.72 18.99 38.85
C ALA A 140 -23.41 17.83 38.11
N GLU A 141 -23.07 17.61 36.83
CA GLU A 141 -23.60 16.57 35.95
C GLU A 141 -22.64 15.38 35.75
N GLY A 142 -21.42 15.41 36.30
CA GLY A 142 -20.45 14.31 36.30
C GLY A 142 -19.02 14.71 35.96
N ASN A 143 -18.17 13.73 35.64
CA ASN A 143 -16.81 13.97 35.12
C ASN A 143 -16.87 14.23 33.61
N GLN A 144 -16.71 15.47 33.18
CA GLN A 144 -16.63 15.85 31.77
C GLN A 144 -15.24 16.44 31.44
N TYR A 145 -14.83 16.29 30.19
CA TYR A 145 -13.63 16.95 29.68
C TYR A 145 -14.07 18.16 28.88
N GLU A 146 -13.50 19.32 29.19
CA GLU A 146 -13.77 20.58 28.50
C GLU A 146 -12.47 21.14 27.94
N CYS A 147 -12.55 21.79 26.78
CA CYS A 147 -11.38 22.45 26.19
C CYS A 147 -11.04 23.69 27.00
N THR A 148 -9.94 23.65 27.76
CA THR A 148 -9.51 24.73 28.65
C THR A 148 -8.47 25.66 28.02
N ALA A 149 -7.69 25.16 27.05
CA ALA A 149 -6.72 25.96 26.32
C ALA A 149 -6.58 25.52 24.87
N THR A 150 -6.23 26.46 24.00
CA THR A 150 -5.86 26.24 22.60
C THR A 150 -4.48 26.84 22.38
N LEU A 151 -3.50 25.98 22.13
CA LEU A 151 -2.13 26.37 21.84
C LEU A 151 -2.02 26.65 20.33
N GLU A 152 -1.68 27.89 20.01
CA GLU A 152 -1.56 28.41 18.65
C GLU A 152 -0.12 28.88 18.37
N GLY A 153 0.27 28.94 17.10
CA GLY A 153 1.57 29.49 16.69
C GLY A 153 2.20 28.76 15.51
N HIS A 154 1.86 27.48 15.31
CA HIS A 154 2.23 26.74 14.12
C HIS A 154 1.60 27.34 12.85
N GLU A 155 2.37 27.43 11.77
CA GLU A 155 1.89 28.01 10.50
C GLU A 155 1.07 27.04 9.65
N ASN A 156 1.18 25.74 9.93
CA ASN A 156 0.58 24.66 9.16
C ASN A 156 0.08 23.53 10.07
N GLU A 157 -0.35 22.42 9.47
CA GLU A 157 -0.91 21.27 10.18
C GLU A 157 0.00 20.74 11.32
N VAL A 158 -0.52 20.71 12.55
CA VAL A 158 0.13 20.05 13.69
C VAL A 158 -0.04 18.53 13.56
N LYS A 159 1.07 17.80 13.63
CA LYS A 159 1.13 16.36 13.33
C LYS A 159 1.15 15.49 14.56
N CYS A 160 1.80 15.95 15.63
CA CYS A 160 1.96 15.15 16.84
C CYS A 160 1.99 16.04 18.08
N VAL A 161 1.57 15.46 19.20
CA VAL A 161 1.63 16.05 20.53
C VAL A 161 2.10 14.98 21.53
N ALA A 162 3.01 15.33 22.43
CA ALA A 162 3.52 14.42 23.45
C ALA A 162 3.87 15.15 24.75
N TRP A 163 3.54 14.51 25.88
CA TRP A 163 3.87 14.96 27.23
C TRP A 163 5.20 14.39 27.71
N SER A 164 5.98 15.20 28.42
CA SER A 164 7.13 14.77 29.20
C SER A 164 6.70 13.84 30.33
N ALA A 165 7.62 12.99 30.82
CA ALA A 165 7.33 12.07 31.92
C ALA A 165 7.00 12.79 33.23
N SER A 166 7.62 13.95 33.46
CA SER A 166 7.33 14.85 34.60
C SER A 166 5.95 15.49 34.50
N GLY A 167 5.47 15.72 33.25
CA GLY A 167 4.27 16.50 32.97
C GLY A 167 4.52 18.02 32.94
N SER A 168 5.76 18.46 33.18
CA SER A 168 6.16 19.87 33.17
C SER A 168 6.24 20.46 31.76
N PHE A 169 6.43 19.59 30.75
CA PHE A 169 6.50 20.00 29.35
C PHE A 169 5.53 19.24 28.45
N LEU A 170 4.98 19.96 27.48
CA LEU A 170 4.26 19.45 26.32
C LEU A 170 5.04 19.79 25.05
N SER A 171 5.09 18.89 24.09
CA SER A 171 5.70 19.16 22.78
C SER A 171 4.69 19.03 21.66
N THR A 172 4.83 19.87 20.63
CA THR A 172 4.07 19.78 19.38
C THR A 172 5.01 19.85 18.18
N CYS A 173 4.63 19.21 17.07
CA CYS A 173 5.40 19.31 15.83
C CYS A 173 4.49 19.43 14.61
N SER A 174 4.99 20.07 13.55
CA SER A 174 4.13 20.52 12.44
C SER A 174 4.77 20.35 11.06
N ARG A 175 3.90 20.44 10.05
CA ARG A 175 4.31 20.54 8.64
C ARG A 175 5.14 21.78 8.34
N ASP A 176 5.05 22.81 9.19
CA ASP A 176 5.89 24.02 9.11
C ASP A 176 7.37 23.76 9.44
N LYS A 177 7.75 22.50 9.75
CA LYS A 177 9.11 22.01 10.01
C LYS A 177 9.62 22.30 11.42
N SER A 178 8.81 22.93 12.27
CA SER A 178 9.17 23.27 13.64
C SER A 178 8.71 22.23 14.65
N VAL A 179 9.42 22.18 15.78
CA VAL A 179 9.03 21.51 17.02
C VAL A 179 8.91 22.59 18.09
N TRP A 180 7.78 22.64 18.78
CA TRP A 180 7.54 23.59 19.87
C TRP A 180 7.52 22.85 21.19
N ILE A 181 8.04 23.50 22.23
CA ILE A 181 8.01 23.03 23.61
C ILE A 181 7.26 24.06 24.42
N TRP A 182 6.28 23.57 25.18
CA TRP A 182 5.41 24.34 26.05
C TRP A 182 5.68 23.92 27.48
N GLU A 183 6.03 24.88 28.32
CA GLU A 183 6.10 24.69 29.77
C GLU A 183 4.70 24.79 30.36
N VAL A 184 4.43 23.93 31.34
CA VAL A 184 3.13 23.79 32.01
C VAL A 184 3.25 24.38 33.40
N GLY A 185 2.66 25.56 33.59
CA GLY A 185 2.67 26.30 34.84
C GLY A 185 1.88 25.62 35.96
N GLU A 186 2.14 26.02 37.21
CA GLU A 186 1.46 25.48 38.40
C GLU A 186 -0.05 25.79 38.42
N ASP A 187 -0.47 26.85 37.74
CA ASP A 187 -1.85 27.28 37.54
C ASP A 187 -2.54 26.60 36.35
N GLY A 188 -1.80 25.77 35.60
CA GLY A 188 -2.28 25.09 34.41
C GLY A 188 -2.21 25.93 33.14
N GLU A 189 -1.52 27.08 33.17
CA GLU A 189 -1.20 27.86 31.98
C GLU A 189 -0.07 27.21 31.17
N PHE A 190 -0.04 27.48 29.86
CA PHE A 190 0.94 26.93 28.94
C PHE A 190 1.75 28.06 28.33
N GLU A 191 3.05 28.07 28.58
CA GLU A 191 3.97 29.07 28.04
C GLU A 191 4.90 28.44 27.00
N CYS A 192 5.19 29.16 25.92
CA CYS A 192 6.12 28.65 24.90
C CYS A 192 7.56 28.79 25.42
N ALA A 193 8.15 27.67 25.83
CA ALA A 193 9.54 27.59 26.27
C ALA A 193 10.52 27.61 25.08
N ALA A 194 10.16 26.97 23.96
CA ALA A 194 11.04 26.95 22.79
C ALA A 194 10.32 26.73 21.46
N VAL A 195 10.91 27.29 20.39
CA VAL A 195 10.57 27.04 18.99
C VAL A 195 11.80 26.56 18.22
N LEU A 196 11.81 25.28 17.89
CA LEU A 196 12.99 24.57 17.38
C LEU A 196 12.84 24.30 15.88
N ASN A 197 13.62 25.02 15.07
CA ASN A 197 13.63 24.94 13.60
C ASN A 197 14.80 24.11 13.06
N ALA A 198 15.09 22.99 13.70
CA ALA A 198 16.25 22.18 13.34
C ALA A 198 15.99 21.28 12.12
N HIS A 199 14.73 20.90 11.85
CA HIS A 199 14.34 20.08 10.70
C HIS A 199 14.19 20.90 9.42
N SER A 200 14.40 20.25 8.27
CA SER A 200 14.31 20.91 6.96
C SER A 200 12.99 20.64 6.22
N GLN A 201 12.20 19.69 6.73
CA GLN A 201 10.91 19.25 6.18
C GLN A 201 9.92 18.91 7.30
N ASP A 202 8.66 18.66 6.90
CA ASP A 202 7.52 18.27 7.74
C ASP A 202 7.88 17.30 8.87
N VAL A 203 7.63 17.69 10.12
CA VAL A 203 7.92 16.87 11.30
C VAL A 203 6.72 15.98 11.62
N LYS A 204 6.93 14.66 11.61
CA LYS A 204 5.86 13.65 11.67
C LYS A 204 5.48 13.27 13.09
N LYS A 205 6.46 13.15 14.00
CA LYS A 205 6.26 12.62 15.34
C LYS A 205 7.25 13.23 16.33
N VAL A 206 6.78 13.46 17.55
CA VAL A 206 7.59 13.82 18.71
C VAL A 206 7.29 12.85 19.84
N ILE A 207 8.31 12.42 20.59
CA ILE A 207 8.15 11.66 21.83
C ILE A 207 9.18 12.13 22.85
N TRP A 208 8.78 12.12 24.12
CA TRP A 208 9.69 12.37 25.23
C TRP A 208 10.39 11.09 25.67
N HIS A 209 11.61 11.24 26.16
CA HIS A 209 12.34 10.19 26.86
C HIS A 209 11.57 9.77 28.12
N PRO A 210 11.52 8.48 28.47
CA PRO A 210 10.64 7.97 29.53
C PRO A 210 11.01 8.46 30.93
N ASN A 211 12.24 8.89 31.15
CA ASN A 211 12.78 9.18 32.48
C ASN A 211 13.50 10.55 32.58
N GLN A 212 13.58 11.32 31.50
CA GLN A 212 14.38 12.56 31.42
C GLN A 212 13.68 13.54 30.47
N ASP A 213 13.96 14.84 30.62
CA ASP A 213 13.45 15.88 29.75
C ASP A 213 14.28 15.99 28.46
N ILE A 214 14.37 14.86 27.75
CA ILE A 214 14.95 14.75 26.41
C ILE A 214 13.83 14.51 25.42
N LEU A 215 13.74 15.34 24.38
CA LEU A 215 12.75 15.23 23.32
C LEU A 215 13.38 14.63 22.07
N ALA A 216 12.69 13.71 21.41
CA ALA A 216 13.09 13.19 20.11
C ALA A 216 12.01 13.48 19.06
N SER A 217 12.42 13.90 17.85
CA SER A 217 11.52 14.18 16.73
C SER A 217 11.92 13.45 15.45
N ALA A 218 10.93 12.90 14.72
CA ALA A 218 11.10 12.27 13.40
C ALA A 218 10.49 13.14 12.30
N SER A 219 11.13 13.18 11.13
CA SER A 219 10.74 14.06 10.03
C SER A 219 10.76 13.39 8.66
N TYR A 220 10.02 14.03 7.75
CA TYR A 220 10.08 13.84 6.30
C TYR A 220 11.47 14.10 5.70
N ASP A 221 12.38 14.76 6.42
CA ASP A 221 13.77 14.94 6.00
C ASP A 221 14.68 13.72 6.22
N ASN A 222 14.08 12.57 6.54
CA ASN A 222 14.74 11.27 6.77
C ASN A 222 15.60 11.23 8.04
N THR A 223 15.53 12.25 8.91
CA THR A 223 16.32 12.32 10.13
C THR A 223 15.47 12.23 11.39
N VAL A 224 16.13 11.83 12.48
CA VAL A 224 15.64 12.03 13.84
C VAL A 224 16.52 13.05 14.55
N LYS A 225 15.91 13.94 15.34
CA LYS A 225 16.63 14.94 16.13
C LYS A 225 16.36 14.77 17.61
N MET A 226 17.36 15.10 18.42
CA MET A 226 17.33 15.00 19.87
C MET A 226 17.53 16.40 20.47
N TYR A 227 16.72 16.75 21.46
CA TYR A 227 16.75 18.03 22.13
C TYR A 227 16.79 17.86 23.64
N CYS A 228 17.46 18.80 24.31
CA CYS A 228 17.50 18.94 25.75
C CYS A 228 17.64 20.42 26.10
N GLU A 229 17.37 20.75 27.35
CA GLU A 229 17.65 22.07 27.92
C GLU A 229 19.12 22.17 28.31
N GLU A 230 19.79 23.23 27.89
CA GLU A 230 21.16 23.60 28.25
C GLU A 230 21.21 25.11 28.51
N ASP A 231 21.69 25.51 29.69
CA ASP A 231 21.81 26.92 30.09
C ASP A 231 20.49 27.74 29.90
N ASP A 232 19.37 27.16 30.34
CA ASP A 232 17.99 27.70 30.22
C ASP A 232 17.48 27.85 28.76
N ASP A 233 18.15 27.25 27.77
CA ASP A 233 17.74 27.21 26.37
C ASP A 233 17.56 25.77 25.86
N TRP A 234 16.54 25.52 25.04
CA TRP A 234 16.38 24.22 24.37
C TRP A 234 17.24 24.13 23.10
N VAL A 235 18.10 23.13 23.05
CA VAL A 235 19.06 22.95 21.95
C VAL A 235 18.95 21.58 21.29
N CYS A 236 19.19 21.53 19.97
CA CYS A 236 19.33 20.28 19.24
C CYS A 236 20.74 19.71 19.41
N PHE A 237 20.93 18.79 20.36
CA PHE A 237 22.25 18.21 20.64
C PHE A 237 22.59 17.00 19.75
N GLY A 238 21.61 16.38 19.08
CA GLY A 238 21.82 15.18 18.29
C GLY A 238 21.03 15.16 16.98
N THR A 239 21.65 14.66 15.90
CA THR A 239 20.94 14.31 14.66
C THR A 239 21.31 12.90 14.22
N LEU A 240 20.32 12.02 14.19
CA LEU A 240 20.41 10.62 13.83
C LEU A 240 20.10 10.50 12.32
N LYS A 241 21.10 10.13 11.53
CA LYS A 241 21.01 9.99 10.07
C LYS A 241 21.34 8.55 9.67
N SER A 242 20.36 7.85 9.09
CA SER A 242 20.56 6.52 8.52
C SER A 242 19.37 6.06 7.65
N HIS A 243 18.16 6.56 7.89
CA HIS A 243 17.01 6.27 7.03
C HIS A 243 17.15 6.95 5.66
N GLU A 244 16.58 6.31 4.63
CA GLU A 244 16.66 6.75 3.23
C GLU A 244 15.38 7.45 2.74
N SER A 245 14.31 7.37 3.53
CA SER A 245 13.03 8.04 3.29
C SER A 245 12.43 8.53 4.63
N THR A 246 11.23 9.09 4.57
CA THR A 246 10.51 9.71 5.70
C THR A 246 10.56 8.84 6.95
N VAL A 247 10.97 9.40 8.09
CA VAL A 247 10.82 8.73 9.38
C VAL A 247 9.43 9.07 9.92
N TRP A 248 8.58 8.06 10.06
CA TRP A 248 7.19 8.25 10.45
C TRP A 248 6.99 8.28 11.97
N SER A 249 7.72 7.41 12.68
CA SER A 249 7.54 7.25 14.12
C SER A 249 8.80 6.77 14.81
N LEU A 250 8.80 6.93 16.14
CA LEU A 250 9.87 6.52 17.04
C LEU A 250 9.28 6.07 18.39
N ALA A 251 10.01 5.21 19.11
CA ALA A 251 9.66 4.75 20.46
C ALA A 251 10.90 4.41 21.28
N PHE A 252 11.02 4.97 22.48
CA PHE A 252 12.07 4.59 23.44
C PHE A 252 11.75 3.26 24.13
N ASP A 253 12.79 2.49 24.46
CA ASP A 253 12.67 1.41 25.42
C ASP A 253 12.40 1.95 26.84
N SER A 254 12.14 1.07 27.82
CA SER A 254 11.83 1.51 29.19
C SER A 254 13.01 2.19 29.89
N THR A 255 14.25 1.86 29.52
CA THR A 255 15.43 2.51 30.09
C THR A 255 15.68 3.88 29.47
N GLY A 256 15.22 4.08 28.23
CA GLY A 256 15.45 5.25 27.41
C GLY A 256 16.84 5.29 26.77
N LYS A 257 17.63 4.23 26.90
CA LYS A 257 18.97 4.10 26.29
C LYS A 257 18.92 3.56 24.87
N LEU A 258 17.79 2.98 24.47
CA LEU A 258 17.53 2.53 23.12
C LEU A 258 16.31 3.26 22.54
N LEU A 259 16.41 3.57 21.25
CA LEU A 259 15.36 4.20 20.48
C LEU A 259 15.09 3.38 19.23
N ALA A 260 13.85 2.97 19.01
CA ALA A 260 13.42 2.34 17.76
C ALA A 260 12.81 3.40 16.84
N THR A 261 13.14 3.37 15.56
CA THR A 261 12.58 4.25 14.53
C THR A 261 12.04 3.44 13.37
N CYS A 262 10.96 3.91 12.74
CA CYS A 262 10.38 3.27 11.56
C CYS A 262 10.14 4.28 10.43
N SER A 263 10.24 3.81 9.18
CA SER A 263 10.32 4.69 8.03
C SER A 263 9.56 4.17 6.80
N ASP A 264 9.28 5.10 5.90
CA ASP A 264 8.83 4.86 4.53
C ASP A 264 9.84 4.04 3.70
N ASP A 265 11.13 4.02 4.10
CA ASP A 265 12.15 3.17 3.48
C ASP A 265 11.95 1.66 3.77
N ARG A 266 10.92 1.32 4.56
CA ARG A 266 10.50 -0.03 4.93
C ARG A 266 11.46 -0.72 5.90
N THR A 267 12.22 0.06 6.66
CA THR A 267 13.14 -0.44 7.69
C THR A 267 12.74 0.01 9.09
N VAL A 268 13.09 -0.82 10.06
CA VAL A 268 13.14 -0.44 11.48
C VAL A 268 14.61 -0.30 11.86
N LYS A 269 14.98 0.76 12.57
CA LYS A 269 16.34 0.94 13.09
C LYS A 269 16.33 1.05 14.61
N ILE A 270 17.31 0.44 15.26
CA ILE A 270 17.56 0.61 16.69
C ILE A 270 18.79 1.48 16.87
N TRP A 271 18.62 2.51 17.67
CA TRP A 271 19.66 3.45 18.04
C TRP A 271 20.02 3.25 19.50
N LYS A 272 21.30 3.30 19.81
CA LYS A 272 21.82 3.19 21.17
C LYS A 272 22.56 4.45 21.56
N GLU A 273 22.31 4.88 22.79
CA GLU A 273 23.05 5.95 23.44
C GLU A 273 24.43 5.48 23.92
N TYR A 274 25.44 6.30 23.65
CA TYR A 274 26.80 6.13 24.15
C TYR A 274 27.21 7.39 24.92
N LEU A 275 27.45 7.21 26.22
CA LEU A 275 27.95 8.27 27.10
C LEU A 275 29.44 8.55 26.83
N PRO A 276 29.95 9.73 27.20
CA PRO A 276 31.38 10.01 27.16
C PRO A 276 32.18 9.02 28.01
N GLY A 277 33.32 8.56 27.48
CA GLY A 277 34.14 7.55 28.16
C GLY A 277 33.51 6.15 28.21
N ASN A 278 32.53 5.87 27.34
CA ASN A 278 31.95 4.53 27.23
C ASN A 278 33.02 3.46 26.98
N GLU A 279 32.82 2.29 27.57
CA GLU A 279 33.73 1.14 27.53
C GLU A 279 34.00 0.60 26.11
N PHE A 280 33.17 0.97 25.15
CA PHE A 280 33.26 0.55 23.74
C PHE A 280 34.13 1.49 22.89
N GLY A 281 34.62 2.60 23.47
CA GLY A 281 35.47 3.56 22.75
C GLY A 281 34.76 4.33 21.63
N VAL A 282 33.41 4.37 21.64
CA VAL A 282 32.64 5.16 20.67
C VAL A 282 32.92 6.63 20.91
N ALA A 283 33.47 7.32 19.91
CA ALA A 283 33.78 8.74 20.00
C ALA A 283 32.50 9.56 20.22
N THR A 284 32.48 10.34 21.29
CA THR A 284 31.47 11.35 21.58
C THR A 284 31.98 12.73 21.20
N SER A 285 31.12 13.56 20.63
CA SER A 285 31.42 14.98 20.37
C SER A 285 31.19 15.79 21.65
N ASP A 286 32.10 16.71 21.95
CA ASP A 286 31.97 17.72 23.02
C ASP A 286 31.63 17.17 24.41
N ASN A 287 32.08 15.94 24.73
CA ASN A 287 31.79 15.26 25.99
C ASN A 287 30.27 15.14 26.27
N LYS A 288 29.46 15.01 25.22
CA LYS A 288 28.00 14.78 25.28
C LYS A 288 27.62 13.37 24.81
N PRO A 289 26.46 12.82 25.22
CA PRO A 289 25.98 11.54 24.70
C PRO A 289 25.82 11.54 23.18
N THR A 290 26.18 10.44 22.50
CA THR A 290 25.94 10.28 21.06
C THR A 290 25.07 9.05 20.80
N TRP A 291 24.26 9.12 19.75
CA TRP A 291 23.38 8.04 19.34
C TRP A 291 23.89 7.39 18.06
N LYS A 292 24.02 6.07 18.05
CA LYS A 292 24.44 5.31 16.86
C LYS A 292 23.40 4.27 16.50
N CYS A 293 23.15 4.10 15.19
CA CYS A 293 22.34 3.01 14.67
C CYS A 293 23.12 1.71 14.85
N VAL A 294 22.65 0.85 15.75
CA VAL A 294 23.27 -0.44 16.10
C VAL A 294 22.59 -1.62 15.43
N CYS A 295 21.36 -1.43 14.92
CA CYS A 295 20.64 -2.46 14.17
C CYS A 295 19.76 -1.83 13.09
N THR A 296 19.71 -2.46 11.92
CA THR A 296 18.74 -2.15 10.86
C THR A 296 18.03 -3.44 10.47
N LEU A 297 16.73 -3.50 10.70
CA LEU A 297 15.86 -4.55 10.23
C LEU A 297 15.31 -4.14 8.85
N SER A 298 15.66 -4.91 7.81
CA SER A 298 15.20 -4.71 6.44
C SER A 298 14.49 -5.96 5.91
N GLY A 299 13.57 -5.78 4.97
CA GLY A 299 12.87 -6.88 4.31
C GLY A 299 11.72 -7.50 5.10
N ALA A 300 11.50 -7.10 6.36
CA ALA A 300 10.34 -7.51 7.15
C ALA A 300 9.04 -6.84 6.67
N HIS A 301 9.13 -5.62 6.13
CA HIS A 301 7.99 -4.82 5.70
C HIS A 301 8.05 -4.58 4.17
N PRO A 302 6.97 -4.88 3.42
CA PRO A 302 6.91 -4.63 1.98
C PRO A 302 6.52 -3.20 1.63
N ARG A 303 5.97 -2.45 2.60
CA ARG A 303 5.44 -1.09 2.49
C ARG A 303 5.89 -0.22 3.66
N ALA A 304 5.58 1.07 3.60
CA ALA A 304 5.91 2.05 4.63
C ALA A 304 5.40 1.63 6.02
N ILE A 305 6.20 1.92 7.04
CA ILE A 305 5.86 1.67 8.43
C ILE A 305 5.45 3.00 9.05
N TYR A 306 4.19 3.12 9.47
CA TYR A 306 3.62 4.37 9.94
C TYR A 306 3.75 4.59 11.44
N ASP A 307 3.81 3.50 12.21
CA ASP A 307 3.97 3.60 13.65
C ASP A 307 4.78 2.44 14.22
N ILE A 308 5.43 2.73 15.34
CA ILE A 308 6.22 1.77 16.12
C ILE A 308 6.00 2.06 17.60
N SER A 309 5.85 1.01 18.39
CA SER A 309 5.62 1.10 19.83
C SER A 309 6.43 0.04 20.55
N TRP A 310 7.14 0.46 21.60
CA TRP A 310 8.00 -0.41 22.41
C TRP A 310 7.35 -0.63 23.78
N CYS A 311 7.03 -1.88 24.09
CA CYS A 311 6.38 -2.25 25.35
C CYS A 311 7.39 -2.17 26.49
N HIS A 312 7.17 -1.27 27.45
CA HIS A 312 8.08 -1.08 28.58
C HIS A 312 8.08 -2.24 29.58
N GLN A 313 7.01 -3.03 29.63
CA GLN A 313 6.92 -4.18 30.56
C GLN A 313 7.52 -5.47 29.99
N THR A 314 7.49 -5.65 28.67
CA THR A 314 7.90 -6.92 28.03
C THR A 314 9.11 -6.78 27.11
N GLY A 315 9.49 -5.57 26.73
CA GLY A 315 10.54 -5.32 25.73
C GLY A 315 10.11 -5.63 24.29
N LEU A 316 8.86 -6.02 24.05
CA LEU A 316 8.33 -6.29 22.72
C LEU A 316 8.15 -5.01 21.91
N ILE A 317 8.48 -5.07 20.62
CA ILE A 317 8.33 -3.97 19.67
C ILE A 317 7.20 -4.32 18.72
N ALA A 318 6.21 -3.45 18.58
CA ALA A 318 5.13 -3.61 17.60
C ALA A 318 5.26 -2.56 16.50
N THR A 319 5.02 -2.96 15.25
CA THR A 319 4.99 -2.03 14.11
C THR A 319 3.65 -2.06 13.39
N ALA A 320 3.17 -0.88 13.01
CA ALA A 320 2.00 -0.67 12.15
C ALA A 320 2.47 -0.26 10.75
N SER A 321 2.00 -0.97 9.72
CA SER A 321 2.50 -0.84 8.35
C SER A 321 1.37 -0.74 7.33
N GLY A 322 1.65 -0.13 6.18
CA GLY A 322 0.69 0.06 5.08
C GLY A 322 0.43 -1.17 4.22
N ASP A 323 0.81 -2.33 4.71
CA ASP A 323 0.45 -3.63 4.14
C ASP A 323 -0.61 -4.34 4.98
N ASP A 324 -1.39 -3.53 5.72
CA ASP A 324 -2.49 -3.94 6.60
C ASP A 324 -2.04 -4.85 7.77
N ALA A 325 -0.74 -5.02 7.97
CA ALA A 325 -0.18 -6.01 8.86
C ALA A 325 0.47 -5.39 10.11
N ILE A 326 0.42 -6.18 11.18
CA ILE A 326 1.13 -5.90 12.42
C ILE A 326 2.21 -6.94 12.60
N ARG A 327 3.36 -6.49 13.06
CA ARG A 327 4.48 -7.36 13.37
C ARG A 327 4.96 -7.08 14.76
N ILE A 328 5.27 -8.14 15.50
CA ILE A 328 5.85 -8.07 16.83
C ILE A 328 7.26 -8.63 16.75
N PHE A 329 8.20 -7.87 17.30
CA PHE A 329 9.60 -8.20 17.38
C PHE A 329 10.06 -8.23 18.84
N ARG A 330 11.16 -8.91 19.08
CA ARG A 330 11.95 -8.76 20.30
C ARG A 330 13.41 -8.57 19.92
N ILE A 331 14.17 -7.92 20.78
CA ILE A 331 15.63 -8.01 20.70
C ILE A 331 16.02 -9.37 21.29
N ASP A 332 16.85 -10.13 20.58
CA ASP A 332 17.43 -11.37 21.09
C ASP A 332 18.28 -11.05 22.35
N PRO A 333 17.92 -11.57 23.53
CA PRO A 333 18.64 -11.29 24.76
C PRO A 333 20.09 -11.79 24.77
N GLU A 334 20.44 -12.75 23.90
CA GLU A 334 21.81 -13.26 23.77
C GLU A 334 22.64 -12.48 22.73
N SER A 335 22.01 -11.54 22.00
CA SER A 335 22.70 -10.74 20.99
C SER A 335 23.62 -9.66 21.59
N ASP A 336 24.65 -9.28 20.84
CA ASP A 336 25.57 -8.22 21.25
C ASP A 336 24.81 -6.90 21.47
N PRO A 337 24.90 -6.25 22.65
CA PRO A 337 24.26 -4.98 22.91
C PRO A 337 24.65 -3.84 21.95
N ASN A 338 25.71 -3.96 21.16
CA ASN A 338 26.13 -3.00 20.14
C ASN A 338 25.81 -3.46 18.70
N ALA A 339 25.28 -4.67 18.55
CA ALA A 339 24.74 -5.21 17.31
C ALA A 339 23.50 -6.07 17.61
N PRO A 340 22.45 -5.49 18.23
CA PRO A 340 21.30 -6.26 18.69
C PRO A 340 20.57 -6.87 17.50
N ILE A 341 20.14 -8.12 17.64
CA ILE A 341 19.40 -8.84 16.61
C ILE A 341 17.90 -8.70 16.91
N LEU A 342 17.13 -8.16 15.95
CA LEU A 342 15.68 -8.13 16.05
C LEU A 342 15.10 -9.43 15.51
N GLU A 343 14.52 -10.23 16.39
CA GLU A 343 13.78 -11.43 16.03
C GLU A 343 12.30 -11.08 15.82
N GLN A 344 11.78 -11.40 14.64
CA GLN A 344 10.34 -11.31 14.39
C GLN A 344 9.62 -12.50 15.02
N LEU A 345 8.77 -12.23 16.01
CA LEU A 345 8.01 -13.27 16.72
C LEU A 345 6.73 -13.66 16.00
N ILE A 346 6.00 -12.67 15.48
CA ILE A 346 4.73 -12.90 14.78
C ILE A 346 4.47 -11.81 13.75
N THR A 347 3.85 -12.21 12.64
CA THR A 347 3.18 -11.31 11.71
C THR A 347 1.70 -11.67 11.70
N VAL A 348 0.84 -10.67 11.90
CA VAL A 348 -0.60 -10.79 11.67
C VAL A 348 -0.91 -10.03 10.38
N PRO A 349 -0.96 -10.73 9.23
CA PRO A 349 -1.34 -10.10 7.97
C PRO A 349 -2.82 -9.74 8.00
N ARG A 350 -3.20 -8.58 7.42
CA ARG A 350 -4.58 -8.08 7.45
C ARG A 350 -5.14 -7.98 8.86
N ALA A 351 -4.34 -7.46 9.79
CA ALA A 351 -4.82 -7.09 11.12
C ALA A 351 -5.95 -6.05 11.01
N HIS A 352 -5.90 -5.22 9.97
CA HIS A 352 -6.98 -4.36 9.54
C HIS A 352 -7.32 -4.60 8.05
N GLU A 353 -8.43 -4.06 7.59
CA GLU A 353 -8.86 -4.15 6.18
C GLU A 353 -8.14 -3.14 5.27
N GLN A 354 -7.40 -2.23 5.89
CA GLN A 354 -6.60 -1.17 5.29
C GLN A 354 -5.37 -0.95 6.18
N ASP A 355 -4.59 0.05 5.77
CA ASP A 355 -3.41 0.53 6.46
C ASP A 355 -3.60 0.69 7.97
N VAL A 356 -2.63 0.18 8.72
CA VAL A 356 -2.57 0.35 10.17
C VAL A 356 -1.85 1.67 10.45
N ASN A 357 -2.57 2.64 11.02
CA ASN A 357 -2.08 4.01 11.20
C ASN A 357 -1.29 4.20 12.49
N SER A 358 -1.67 3.48 13.56
CA SER A 358 -1.04 3.61 14.87
C SER A 358 -1.09 2.29 15.63
N VAL A 359 -0.07 2.05 16.44
CA VAL A 359 0.02 0.92 17.36
C VAL A 359 0.53 1.41 18.71
N ILE A 360 -0.10 0.99 19.80
CA ILE A 360 0.34 1.36 21.15
C ILE A 360 0.12 0.21 22.14
N TRP A 361 1.15 -0.07 22.94
CA TRP A 361 1.06 -1.04 24.03
C TRP A 361 0.32 -0.44 25.23
N ASN A 362 -0.44 -1.27 25.94
CA ASN A 362 -1.03 -0.90 27.21
C ASN A 362 0.09 -0.71 28.26
N PRO A 363 0.10 0.39 29.03
CA PRO A 363 1.17 0.69 29.97
C PRO A 363 1.13 -0.14 31.27
N CYS A 364 0.02 -0.82 31.58
CA CYS A 364 -0.14 -1.60 32.81
C CYS A 364 -0.34 -3.10 32.59
N ILE A 365 -0.88 -3.51 31.45
CA ILE A 365 -1.21 -4.91 31.16
C ILE A 365 -0.24 -5.45 30.12
N PRO A 366 0.73 -6.31 30.51
CA PRO A 366 1.70 -6.90 29.58
C PRO A 366 1.01 -7.63 28.43
N GLY A 367 1.51 -7.42 27.21
CA GLY A 367 1.02 -8.11 26.03
C GLY A 367 -0.30 -7.56 25.46
N VAL A 368 -0.95 -6.58 26.09
CA VAL A 368 -2.13 -5.92 25.50
C VAL A 368 -1.70 -4.77 24.61
N LEU A 369 -2.20 -4.72 23.38
CA LEU A 369 -1.96 -3.61 22.45
C LEU A 369 -3.24 -3.14 21.78
N MET A 370 -3.23 -1.89 21.32
CA MET A 370 -4.33 -1.24 20.62
C MET A 370 -3.85 -0.68 19.29
N LEU A 371 -4.73 -0.73 18.29
CA LEU A 371 -4.43 -0.30 16.93
C LEU A 371 -5.55 0.55 16.34
N THR A 372 -5.19 1.36 15.36
CA THR A 372 -6.15 2.16 14.60
C THR A 372 -5.96 1.97 13.11
N SER A 373 -7.07 1.96 12.37
CA SER A 373 -7.09 1.95 10.91
C SER A 373 -8.15 2.90 10.36
N CYS A 374 -8.17 3.02 9.04
CA CYS A 374 -9.29 3.59 8.31
C CYS A 374 -10.57 2.73 8.44
N ALA A 375 -11.74 3.36 8.29
CA ALA A 375 -13.03 2.69 8.19
C ALA A 375 -13.78 3.07 6.91
N ARG A 376 -14.39 2.08 6.25
CA ARG A 376 -15.60 2.27 5.43
C ARG A 376 -16.67 1.24 5.78
N HIS A 377 -17.91 1.69 5.63
CA HIS A 377 -19.15 0.96 5.83
C HIS A 377 -19.15 -0.45 5.21
N LEU A 378 -19.32 -1.47 6.06
CA LEU A 378 -19.71 -2.82 5.65
C LEU A 378 -21.23 -2.89 5.51
N VAL A 379 -21.74 -2.84 4.28
CA VAL A 379 -22.90 -3.67 3.91
C VAL A 379 -22.30 -4.96 3.37
N ARG A 380 -22.63 -6.09 4.01
CA ARG A 380 -22.08 -7.43 3.72
C ARG A 380 -22.06 -7.73 2.21
N HIS A 381 -20.89 -7.97 1.63
CA HIS A 381 -20.36 -9.33 1.40
C HIS A 381 -18.92 -9.29 0.82
N GLN A 382 -18.01 -10.02 1.49
CA GLN A 382 -16.81 -10.70 0.96
C GLN A 382 -15.72 -9.93 0.18
N PHE A 383 -14.53 -9.87 0.82
CA PHE A 383 -13.17 -9.95 0.26
C PHE A 383 -12.53 -8.74 -0.49
N ARG A 384 -11.57 -8.09 0.20
CA ARG A 384 -10.23 -7.54 -0.21
C ARG A 384 -10.06 -5.98 -0.37
N PRO A 385 -8.91 -5.43 -0.84
CA PRO A 385 -7.75 -4.87 -0.08
C PRO A 385 -7.28 -3.45 -0.54
N VAL A 386 -6.78 -2.53 0.31
CA VAL A 386 -6.36 -1.15 -0.14
C VAL A 386 -5.27 -0.58 0.79
N ILE A 387 -3.99 -0.31 0.45
CA ILE A 387 -3.34 0.63 -0.51
C ILE A 387 -3.74 2.12 -0.34
N PHE A 388 -3.01 2.80 0.55
CA PHE A 388 -2.87 4.25 0.73
C PHE A 388 -3.22 5.16 -0.44
N HIS A 389 -3.94 6.25 -0.12
CA HIS A 389 -4.10 7.39 -1.01
C HIS A 389 -3.89 8.76 -0.36
N SER A 390 -3.04 9.54 -1.02
CA SER A 390 -2.83 10.98 -0.88
C SER A 390 -3.95 11.70 -1.63
N THR A 391 -4.71 12.56 -0.95
CA THR A 391 -5.72 13.43 -1.59
C THR A 391 -5.13 14.80 -1.92
N THR A 392 -4.69 14.97 -3.16
CA THR A 392 -4.75 16.27 -3.83
C THR A 392 -6.07 16.31 -4.59
N THR A 393 -6.98 17.21 -4.25
CA THR A 393 -8.23 17.42 -4.99
C THR A 393 -7.93 18.04 -6.36
N MET A 394 -7.66 17.18 -7.36
CA MET A 394 -7.63 17.56 -8.76
C MET A 394 -9.07 17.76 -9.23
N SER A 395 -9.56 18.99 -9.18
CA SER A 395 -10.86 19.31 -9.77
C SER A 395 -10.74 19.39 -11.29
N ASN A 396 -11.37 18.42 -11.97
CA ASN A 396 -11.51 18.24 -13.43
C ASN A 396 -10.36 17.49 -14.14
N LEU A 397 -10.43 16.15 -14.17
CA LEU A 397 -9.52 15.32 -14.96
C LEU A 397 -9.88 15.35 -16.46
N THR A 398 -8.89 15.67 -17.29
CA THR A 398 -9.00 15.56 -18.74
C THR A 398 -8.85 14.11 -19.19
N LEU A 399 -9.34 13.77 -20.39
CA LEU A 399 -9.17 12.44 -20.98
C LEU A 399 -7.69 12.01 -21.02
N ASN A 400 -6.79 12.90 -21.42
CA ASN A 400 -5.35 12.62 -21.47
C ASN A 400 -4.79 12.28 -20.10
N SER A 401 -5.14 13.05 -19.07
CA SER A 401 -4.69 12.79 -17.70
C SER A 401 -5.16 11.42 -17.19
N VAL A 402 -6.39 11.01 -17.55
CA VAL A 402 -6.92 9.68 -17.19
C VAL A 402 -6.17 8.57 -17.93
N VAL A 403 -5.91 8.75 -19.23
CA VAL A 403 -5.19 7.77 -20.06
C VAL A 403 -3.73 7.64 -19.62
N ASP A 404 -3.06 8.73 -19.26
CA ASP A 404 -1.71 8.72 -18.72
C ASP A 404 -1.63 7.88 -17.44
N GLU A 405 -2.64 8.02 -16.58
CA GLU A 405 -2.72 7.26 -15.34
C GLU A 405 -3.03 5.76 -15.58
N PHE A 406 -3.88 5.43 -16.56
CA PHE A 406 -4.07 4.04 -16.99
C PHE A 406 -2.76 3.42 -17.48
N ASN A 407 -2.01 4.15 -18.31
CA ASN A 407 -0.72 3.70 -18.83
C ASN A 407 0.35 3.60 -17.73
N ARG A 408 0.26 4.43 -16.68
CA ARG A 408 1.15 4.34 -15.50
C ARG A 408 0.89 3.05 -14.71
N LEU A 409 -0.37 2.66 -14.55
CA LEU A 409 -0.78 1.48 -13.80
C LEU A 409 -0.57 0.17 -14.57
N ALA A 410 -0.94 0.15 -15.85
CA ALA A 410 -0.78 -0.98 -16.75
C ALA A 410 -0.08 -0.50 -18.03
N PRO A 411 1.26 -0.45 -18.04
CA PRO A 411 2.00 0.01 -19.21
C PRO A 411 1.66 -0.82 -20.44
N LEU A 412 1.19 -0.15 -21.50
CA LEU A 412 0.83 -0.81 -22.77
C LEU A 412 2.02 -1.51 -23.44
N SER A 413 3.26 -1.20 -23.02
CA SER A 413 4.46 -1.93 -23.45
C SER A 413 4.49 -3.39 -22.98
N LEU A 414 3.64 -3.77 -22.03
CA LEU A 414 3.47 -5.15 -21.60
C LEU A 414 2.54 -5.96 -22.52
N ALA A 415 1.75 -5.28 -23.35
CA ALA A 415 0.86 -5.95 -24.29
C ALA A 415 1.65 -6.70 -25.36
N GLU A 416 1.03 -7.76 -25.87
CA GLU A 416 1.57 -8.51 -27.00
C GLU A 416 1.61 -7.65 -28.26
N SER A 417 2.58 -7.91 -29.14
CA SER A 417 2.79 -7.10 -30.34
C SER A 417 1.63 -7.15 -31.34
N TRP A 418 0.76 -8.16 -31.25
CA TRP A 418 -0.43 -8.31 -32.09
C TRP A 418 -1.67 -7.63 -31.51
N ASP A 419 -1.61 -7.17 -30.27
CA ASP A 419 -2.77 -6.68 -29.54
C ASP A 419 -3.14 -5.24 -29.94
N ASN A 420 -4.41 -4.87 -29.71
CA ASN A 420 -4.91 -3.52 -29.95
C ASN A 420 -5.37 -2.86 -28.65
N VAL A 421 -4.42 -2.23 -27.96
CA VAL A 421 -4.59 -1.62 -26.63
C VAL A 421 -4.46 -0.10 -26.67
N GLY A 422 -4.91 0.56 -25.60
CA GLY A 422 -4.87 2.01 -25.43
C GLY A 422 -6.22 2.68 -25.68
N LEU A 423 -6.20 3.97 -26.01
CA LEU A 423 -7.40 4.75 -26.33
C LEU A 423 -7.86 4.42 -27.76
N LEU A 424 -8.93 3.62 -27.87
CA LEU A 424 -9.45 3.10 -29.15
C LEU A 424 -10.51 4.02 -29.78
N VAL A 425 -11.25 4.77 -28.97
CA VAL A 425 -12.25 5.73 -29.43
C VAL A 425 -12.08 7.04 -28.66
N GLU A 426 -11.84 8.13 -29.38
CA GLU A 426 -11.76 9.48 -28.83
C GLU A 426 -12.78 10.40 -29.53
N PRO A 427 -13.73 11.00 -28.79
CA PRO A 427 -14.62 12.01 -29.33
C PRO A 427 -13.87 13.29 -29.69
N THR A 428 -14.27 13.98 -30.77
CA THR A 428 -13.64 15.25 -31.21
C THR A 428 -13.75 16.39 -30.20
N ARG A 429 -14.67 16.29 -29.24
CA ARG A 429 -14.79 17.19 -28.09
C ARG A 429 -14.89 16.35 -26.82
N SER A 430 -13.74 16.04 -26.24
CA SER A 430 -13.64 15.28 -25.00
C SER A 430 -14.24 16.04 -23.82
N LYS A 431 -15.02 15.34 -23.00
CA LYS A 431 -15.55 15.86 -21.74
C LYS A 431 -14.46 15.82 -20.67
N ILE A 432 -14.68 16.56 -19.59
CA ILE A 432 -14.04 16.25 -18.31
C ILE A 432 -14.56 14.87 -17.88
N ILE A 433 -13.64 13.98 -17.54
CA ILE A 433 -14.00 12.62 -17.14
C ILE A 433 -14.47 12.66 -15.70
N LYS A 434 -15.75 12.35 -15.49
CA LYS A 434 -16.37 12.22 -14.17
C LYS A 434 -16.90 10.83 -13.92
N LYS A 435 -17.23 10.07 -14.97
CA LYS A 435 -17.75 8.72 -14.84
C LYS A 435 -17.12 7.73 -15.81
N ILE A 436 -16.62 6.63 -15.28
CA ILE A 436 -15.96 5.54 -16.00
C ILE A 436 -16.73 4.24 -15.78
N LEU A 437 -16.98 3.48 -16.84
CA LEU A 437 -17.59 2.15 -16.76
C LEU A 437 -16.59 1.07 -17.20
N LEU A 438 -16.26 0.14 -16.31
CA LEU A 438 -15.48 -1.06 -16.63
C LEU A 438 -16.37 -2.18 -17.17
N THR A 439 -15.85 -2.92 -18.15
CA THR A 439 -16.50 -4.11 -18.70
C THR A 439 -15.42 -5.05 -19.22
N ASN A 440 -15.68 -6.35 -19.18
CA ASN A 440 -14.89 -7.35 -19.87
C ASN A 440 -15.14 -7.22 -21.38
N ASP A 441 -16.42 -7.24 -21.75
CA ASP A 441 -16.88 -7.20 -23.14
C ASP A 441 -17.91 -6.08 -23.34
N LEU A 442 -17.52 -5.05 -24.09
CA LEU A 442 -18.43 -3.97 -24.49
C LEU A 442 -19.48 -4.48 -25.50
N THR A 443 -20.61 -4.96 -24.98
CA THR A 443 -21.78 -5.40 -25.77
C THR A 443 -22.83 -4.29 -25.91
N ASN A 444 -23.88 -4.53 -26.72
CA ASN A 444 -25.00 -3.59 -26.83
C ASN A 444 -25.69 -3.30 -25.49
N SER A 445 -25.77 -4.31 -24.61
CA SER A 445 -26.41 -4.18 -23.29
C SER A 445 -25.59 -3.30 -22.35
N VAL A 446 -24.26 -3.45 -22.40
CA VAL A 446 -23.31 -2.60 -21.66
C VAL A 446 -23.31 -1.18 -22.22
N MET A 447 -23.39 -1.02 -23.55
CA MET A 447 -23.49 0.29 -24.18
C MET A 447 -24.78 1.04 -23.76
N GLN A 448 -25.92 0.34 -23.66
CA GLN A 448 -27.18 0.91 -23.15
C GLN A 448 -27.06 1.33 -21.68
N GLU A 449 -26.39 0.53 -20.85
CA GLU A 449 -26.09 0.88 -19.47
C GLU A 449 -25.22 2.15 -19.38
N ALA A 450 -24.19 2.25 -20.22
CA ALA A 450 -23.29 3.39 -20.26
C ALA A 450 -24.03 4.70 -20.62
N GLU A 451 -24.90 4.66 -21.63
CA GLU A 451 -25.72 5.80 -22.03
C GLU A 451 -26.69 6.21 -20.92
N SER A 452 -27.42 5.24 -20.35
CA SER A 452 -28.40 5.48 -19.28
C SER A 452 -27.74 6.08 -18.05
N SER A 453 -26.48 5.71 -17.80
CA SER A 453 -25.69 6.17 -16.67
C SER A 453 -24.89 7.44 -16.94
N SER A 454 -24.99 8.01 -18.16
CA SER A 454 -24.25 9.20 -18.61
C SER A 454 -22.73 9.06 -18.40
N VAL A 455 -22.18 7.92 -18.81
CA VAL A 455 -20.74 7.62 -18.72
C VAL A 455 -19.93 8.52 -19.66
N ASP A 456 -18.72 8.92 -19.24
CA ASP A 456 -17.79 9.72 -20.05
C ASP A 456 -16.72 8.86 -20.74
N LEU A 457 -16.33 7.75 -20.11
CA LEU A 457 -15.33 6.82 -20.63
C LEU A 457 -15.69 5.36 -20.30
N ILE A 458 -15.51 4.46 -21.26
CA ILE A 458 -15.62 3.02 -21.07
C ILE A 458 -14.22 2.41 -21.04
N TYR A 459 -13.93 1.64 -19.99
CA TYR A 459 -12.73 0.85 -19.83
C TYR A 459 -13.06 -0.61 -20.16
N SER A 460 -12.78 -1.04 -21.39
CA SER A 460 -13.13 -2.37 -21.88
C SER A 460 -11.92 -3.29 -21.85
N TYR A 461 -11.95 -4.35 -21.05
CA TYR A 461 -10.85 -5.33 -20.98
C TYR A 461 -10.53 -5.88 -22.37
N HIS A 462 -11.51 -6.50 -23.03
CA HIS A 462 -11.38 -6.88 -24.43
C HIS A 462 -11.56 -5.66 -25.32
N PRO A 463 -10.71 -5.52 -26.35
CA PRO A 463 -10.80 -4.40 -27.26
C PRO A 463 -12.03 -4.57 -28.18
N PRO A 464 -13.04 -3.68 -28.13
CA PRO A 464 -14.20 -3.76 -29.02
C PRO A 464 -13.81 -3.57 -30.49
N ILE A 465 -12.71 -2.86 -30.73
CA ILE A 465 -12.00 -2.78 -32.00
C ILE A 465 -10.77 -3.67 -31.90
N PHE A 466 -10.90 -4.97 -32.16
CA PHE A 466 -9.74 -5.86 -32.20
C PHE A 466 -9.05 -5.83 -33.57
N ALA A 467 -9.85 -5.93 -34.63
CA ALA A 467 -9.40 -5.75 -36.01
C ALA A 467 -9.79 -4.36 -36.52
N PRO A 468 -8.99 -3.75 -37.44
CA PRO A 468 -9.33 -2.46 -38.03
C PRO A 468 -10.72 -2.44 -38.68
N LEU A 469 -11.55 -1.48 -38.30
CA LEU A 469 -12.87 -1.28 -38.88
C LEU A 469 -12.74 -0.66 -40.28
N LYS A 470 -13.42 -1.24 -41.26
CA LYS A 470 -13.44 -0.69 -42.63
C LYS A 470 -14.49 0.41 -42.82
N ARG A 471 -15.48 0.48 -41.93
CA ARG A 471 -16.62 1.40 -41.94
C ARG A 471 -17.24 1.47 -40.55
N ILE A 472 -18.07 2.49 -40.33
CA ILE A 472 -18.86 2.65 -39.11
C ILE A 472 -20.33 2.79 -39.54
N THR A 473 -21.13 1.73 -39.37
CA THR A 473 -22.57 1.73 -39.68
C THR A 473 -23.43 1.27 -38.51
N ALA A 474 -24.68 1.73 -38.46
CA ALA A 474 -25.64 1.29 -37.46
C ALA A 474 -26.12 -0.16 -37.67
N SER A 475 -25.85 -0.76 -38.84
CA SER A 475 -26.32 -2.11 -39.19
C SER A 475 -25.46 -3.23 -38.62
N ASN A 476 -24.18 -2.98 -38.35
CA ASN A 476 -23.30 -3.92 -37.65
C ASN A 476 -23.23 -3.53 -36.17
N TRP A 477 -23.40 -4.49 -35.28
CA TRP A 477 -23.49 -4.19 -33.85
C TRP A 477 -22.19 -3.61 -33.25
N LYS A 478 -21.00 -4.06 -33.67
CA LYS A 478 -19.72 -3.51 -33.18
C LYS A 478 -19.52 -2.09 -33.69
N GLU A 479 -19.74 -1.88 -34.98
CA GLU A 479 -19.66 -0.55 -35.59
C GLU A 479 -20.68 0.43 -34.98
N ASN A 480 -21.90 -0.06 -34.69
CA ASN A 480 -22.95 0.71 -34.04
C ASN A 480 -22.58 1.13 -32.61
N ILE A 481 -21.89 0.27 -31.85
CA ILE A 481 -21.35 0.65 -30.53
C ILE A 481 -20.39 1.83 -30.66
N ILE A 482 -19.48 1.80 -31.64
CA ILE A 482 -18.53 2.90 -31.86
C ILE A 482 -19.28 4.18 -32.28
N ALA A 483 -20.26 4.07 -33.18
CA ALA A 483 -21.09 5.21 -33.59
C ALA A 483 -21.79 5.87 -32.38
N ARG A 484 -22.41 5.05 -31.51
CA ARG A 484 -23.07 5.51 -30.28
C ARG A 484 -22.10 6.13 -29.28
N CYS A 485 -20.88 5.59 -29.13
CA CYS A 485 -19.84 6.20 -28.31
C CYS A 485 -19.52 7.62 -28.79
N LEU A 486 -19.30 7.79 -30.11
CA LEU A 486 -18.99 9.10 -30.69
C LEU A 486 -20.14 10.11 -30.55
N GLU A 487 -21.37 9.68 -30.81
CA GLU A 487 -22.58 10.52 -30.68
C GLU A 487 -22.77 11.03 -29.25
N ASN A 488 -22.56 10.15 -28.26
CA ASN A 488 -22.72 10.49 -26.84
C ASN A 488 -21.45 11.09 -26.20
N LYS A 489 -20.37 11.24 -26.99
CA LYS A 489 -19.06 11.72 -26.54
C LYS A 489 -18.50 10.87 -25.40
N ILE A 490 -18.47 9.56 -25.61
CA ILE A 490 -17.93 8.55 -24.70
C ILE A 490 -16.61 8.05 -25.29
N ALA A 491 -15.52 8.17 -24.52
CA ALA A 491 -14.23 7.61 -24.89
C ALA A 491 -14.17 6.11 -24.60
N VAL A 492 -13.33 5.35 -25.32
CA VAL A 492 -13.15 3.91 -25.07
C VAL A 492 -11.67 3.57 -24.97
N PHE A 493 -11.25 3.00 -23.85
CA PHE A 493 -9.89 2.54 -23.58
C PHE A 493 -9.87 1.02 -23.35
N SER A 494 -8.82 0.33 -23.81
CA SER A 494 -8.65 -1.11 -23.59
C SER A 494 -7.21 -1.49 -23.21
N PRO A 495 -6.98 -2.19 -22.09
CA PRO A 495 -5.65 -2.63 -21.69
C PRO A 495 -5.28 -4.06 -22.12
N HIS A 496 -6.29 -4.92 -22.34
CA HIS A 496 -6.21 -6.33 -22.72
C HIS A 496 -4.95 -7.07 -22.22
N THR A 497 -4.06 -7.53 -23.13
CA THR A 497 -2.91 -8.36 -22.77
C THR A 497 -1.88 -7.67 -21.88
N ALA A 498 -1.89 -6.33 -21.79
CA ALA A 498 -1.04 -5.63 -20.81
C ALA A 498 -1.43 -6.02 -19.38
N LEU A 499 -2.72 -6.24 -19.11
CA LEU A 499 -3.20 -6.72 -17.80
C LEU A 499 -2.94 -8.21 -17.58
N ASP A 500 -2.90 -9.02 -18.64
CA ASP A 500 -2.53 -10.43 -18.54
C ASP A 500 -1.07 -10.60 -18.09
N ALA A 501 -0.19 -9.78 -18.64
CA ALA A 501 1.25 -9.80 -18.39
C ALA A 501 1.64 -9.07 -17.08
N LEU A 502 0.80 -8.17 -16.57
CA LEU A 502 1.09 -7.34 -15.41
C LEU A 502 1.31 -8.19 -14.15
N LYS A 503 2.29 -7.79 -13.33
CA LYS A 503 2.44 -8.33 -11.97
C LYS A 503 1.31 -7.80 -11.09
N GLY A 504 0.52 -8.70 -10.50
CA GLY A 504 -0.76 -8.39 -9.86
C GLY A 504 -1.94 -8.31 -10.82
N GLY A 505 -1.74 -8.66 -12.10
CA GLY A 505 -2.74 -8.68 -13.16
C GLY A 505 -3.67 -9.90 -13.13
N VAL A 506 -4.33 -10.18 -14.25
CA VAL A 506 -5.40 -11.20 -14.35
C VAL A 506 -4.89 -12.60 -13.97
N ASN A 507 -3.72 -12.99 -14.49
CA ASN A 507 -3.13 -14.30 -14.21
C ASN A 507 -2.67 -14.46 -12.75
N ASP A 508 -2.21 -13.39 -12.10
CA ASP A 508 -1.90 -13.41 -10.67
C ASP A 508 -3.18 -13.49 -9.82
N TRP A 509 -4.24 -12.80 -10.24
CA TRP A 509 -5.55 -12.92 -9.59
C TRP A 509 -6.06 -14.37 -9.66
N LEU A 510 -6.02 -15.00 -10.85
CA LEU A 510 -6.43 -16.38 -11.02
C LEU A 510 -5.58 -17.36 -10.16
N ALA A 511 -4.28 -17.08 -10.01
CA ALA A 511 -3.38 -17.86 -9.17
C ALA A 511 -3.72 -17.80 -7.67
N GLU A 512 -4.40 -16.75 -7.20
CA GLU A 512 -4.77 -16.61 -5.79
C GLU A 512 -5.76 -17.68 -5.31
N ALA A 513 -6.41 -18.43 -6.22
CA ALA A 513 -7.16 -19.64 -5.89
C ALA A 513 -6.32 -20.64 -5.07
N PHE A 514 -4.99 -20.60 -5.23
CA PHE A 514 -4.05 -21.51 -4.58
C PHE A 514 -3.21 -20.84 -3.49
N GLY A 515 -3.55 -19.62 -3.07
CA GLY A 515 -2.70 -18.77 -2.22
C GLY A 515 -2.28 -19.39 -0.87
N MET A 516 -3.09 -20.30 -0.30
CA MET A 516 -2.75 -21.04 0.93
C MET A 516 -1.63 -22.07 0.76
N PHE A 517 -1.33 -22.46 -0.48
CA PHE A 517 -0.37 -23.50 -0.87
C PHE A 517 0.85 -22.93 -1.61
N LEU A 518 1.04 -21.60 -1.56
CA LEU A 518 2.21 -20.90 -2.09
C LEU A 518 3.22 -20.61 -0.96
N ILE A 519 4.51 -20.68 -1.26
CA ILE A 519 5.58 -20.47 -0.27
C ILE A 519 5.53 -19.02 0.26
N THR A 520 5.41 -18.86 1.58
CA THR A 520 5.91 -17.70 2.32
C THR A 520 6.90 -18.15 3.40
N GLN A 521 8.14 -18.49 3.01
CA GLN A 521 9.32 -18.51 3.89
C GLN A 521 10.60 -18.19 3.09
N GLN A 522 11.47 -17.34 3.67
CA GLN A 522 12.85 -17.08 3.21
C GLN A 522 13.77 -18.26 3.58
N SER A 523 14.71 -18.61 2.69
CA SER A 523 15.86 -19.46 3.06
C SER A 523 17.15 -18.66 3.00
N ALA A 524 18.08 -18.95 3.92
CA ALA A 524 19.33 -18.24 4.17
C ALA A 524 20.45 -18.47 3.13
N LEU A 525 20.16 -19.01 1.94
CA LEU A 525 21.18 -19.50 0.98
C LEU A 525 20.96 -19.14 -0.50
N GLY A 526 20.32 -18.00 -0.79
CA GLY A 526 20.61 -17.30 -2.05
C GLY A 526 20.12 -17.93 -3.37
N SER A 527 19.09 -18.78 -3.38
CA SER A 527 18.30 -19.05 -4.59
C SER A 527 16.80 -19.11 -4.28
N ASN A 528 16.12 -17.98 -4.45
CA ASN A 528 14.67 -17.87 -4.37
C ASN A 528 14.06 -18.23 -5.74
N ILE A 529 13.32 -19.32 -5.84
CA ILE A 529 12.41 -19.51 -6.98
C ILE A 529 11.01 -19.30 -6.43
N ALA A 530 10.30 -18.28 -6.91
CA ALA A 530 8.92 -18.05 -6.52
C ALA A 530 8.10 -19.32 -6.78
N SER A 531 7.16 -19.66 -5.92
CA SER A 531 6.27 -20.79 -6.14
C SER A 531 5.17 -20.48 -7.16
N CYS A 532 5.21 -19.30 -7.79
CA CYS A 532 4.35 -18.82 -8.87
C CYS A 532 5.19 -17.91 -9.79
N ASN A 533 5.60 -18.41 -10.96
CA ASN A 533 6.42 -17.68 -11.93
C ASN A 533 5.63 -17.44 -13.22
N PRO A 534 5.84 -16.33 -13.95
CA PRO A 534 5.22 -16.16 -15.25
C PRO A 534 5.73 -17.20 -16.26
N LEU A 535 4.87 -17.67 -17.17
CA LEU A 535 5.23 -18.67 -18.19
C LEU A 535 6.10 -18.05 -19.30
N THR A 536 5.91 -16.76 -19.56
CA THR A 536 6.82 -15.94 -20.38
C THR A 536 7.44 -14.83 -19.54
N THR A 537 8.40 -14.11 -20.09
CA THR A 537 9.03 -12.97 -19.42
C THR A 537 8.77 -11.71 -20.23
N SER A 538 8.15 -10.70 -19.60
CA SER A 538 8.04 -9.37 -20.18
C SER A 538 9.35 -8.60 -20.00
N TYR A 539 9.64 -7.71 -20.93
CA TYR A 539 10.88 -6.93 -20.95
C TYR A 539 10.57 -5.44 -20.88
N ALA A 540 11.41 -4.68 -20.16
CA ALA A 540 11.20 -3.26 -19.98
C ALA A 540 11.10 -2.54 -21.33
N ALA A 541 10.16 -1.60 -21.43
CA ALA A 541 10.18 -0.63 -22.51
C ALA A 541 11.51 0.14 -22.44
N ILE A 542 12.15 0.35 -23.59
CA ILE A 542 13.31 1.24 -23.63
C ILE A 542 12.81 2.62 -23.18
N PRO A 543 13.43 3.30 -22.19
CA PRO A 543 13.01 4.61 -21.77
C PRO A 543 13.14 5.59 -22.94
N ARG A 544 12.02 5.85 -23.64
CA ARG A 544 11.76 6.94 -24.61
C ARG A 544 12.93 7.36 -25.51
N ARG A 545 13.84 6.45 -25.87
CA ARG A 545 14.98 6.69 -26.76
C ARG A 545 15.18 5.41 -27.56
N ASN A 546 15.10 5.45 -28.88
CA ASN A 546 15.41 4.31 -29.76
C ASN A 546 16.92 3.96 -29.78
N CYS A 547 17.64 4.23 -28.70
CA CYS A 547 19.04 3.91 -28.53
C CYS A 547 19.17 2.45 -28.07
N THR A 548 19.50 1.57 -29.01
CA THR A 548 19.60 0.12 -28.79
C THR A 548 21.01 -0.33 -28.45
N HIS A 549 21.99 0.57 -28.51
CA HIS A 549 23.40 0.26 -28.34
C HIS A 549 24.09 1.28 -27.42
N MET A 550 25.01 0.79 -26.59
CA MET A 550 25.97 1.58 -25.82
C MET A 550 27.31 1.53 -26.56
N VAL A 551 27.88 2.69 -26.84
CA VAL A 551 29.15 2.84 -27.55
C VAL A 551 30.18 3.43 -26.61
N GLU A 552 31.26 2.70 -26.36
CA GLU A 552 32.40 3.13 -25.54
C GLU A 552 33.55 3.55 -26.46
N ILE A 553 33.98 4.81 -26.35
CA ILE A 553 34.90 5.47 -27.27
C ILE A 553 36.06 6.09 -26.47
N PRO A 554 37.32 5.79 -26.81
CA PRO A 554 38.47 6.45 -26.21
C PRO A 554 38.63 7.87 -26.78
N VAL A 555 38.69 8.89 -25.92
CA VAL A 555 38.79 10.31 -26.30
C VAL A 555 40.04 10.93 -25.65
N PRO A 556 40.96 11.57 -26.39
CA PRO A 556 42.15 12.20 -25.80
C PRO A 556 41.82 13.51 -25.06
N PHE A 557 42.59 13.85 -24.01
CA PHE A 557 42.51 15.15 -23.29
C PHE A 557 43.09 16.32 -24.11
N ASN A 558 42.62 16.52 -25.34
CA ASN A 558 43.07 17.61 -26.20
C ASN A 558 41.88 18.28 -26.93
N PRO A 559 42.09 19.42 -27.61
CA PRO A 559 41.02 20.11 -28.33
C PRO A 559 40.33 19.25 -29.42
N GLU A 560 41.06 18.29 -30.00
CA GLU A 560 40.52 17.38 -31.01
C GLU A 560 39.56 16.34 -30.39
N GLY A 561 39.87 15.83 -29.19
CA GLY A 561 38.96 14.98 -28.42
C GLY A 561 37.65 15.71 -28.08
N LYS A 562 37.72 16.98 -27.66
CA LYS A 562 36.53 17.82 -27.44
C LYS A 562 35.70 18.03 -28.72
N LYS A 563 36.35 18.10 -29.88
CA LYS A 563 35.68 18.21 -31.18
C LYS A 563 34.96 16.91 -31.54
N LEU A 564 35.61 15.76 -31.34
CA LEU A 564 35.01 14.44 -31.57
C LEU A 564 33.75 14.22 -30.74
N VAL A 565 33.78 14.55 -29.44
CA VAL A 565 32.62 14.48 -28.55
C VAL A 565 31.44 15.27 -29.09
N ARG A 566 31.67 16.53 -29.52
CA ARG A 566 30.61 17.38 -30.09
C ARG A 566 30.03 16.81 -31.37
N SER A 567 30.87 16.34 -32.30
CA SER A 567 30.41 15.77 -33.58
C SER A 567 29.58 14.50 -33.39
N ILE A 568 29.94 13.66 -32.41
CA ILE A 568 29.16 12.47 -32.07
C ILE A 568 27.80 12.85 -31.48
N LEU A 569 27.75 13.85 -30.58
CA LEU A 569 26.49 14.33 -30.00
C LEU A 569 25.55 14.92 -31.06
N GLU A 570 26.08 15.74 -31.97
CA GLU A 570 25.32 16.30 -33.10
C GLU A 570 24.79 15.21 -34.03
N LEU A 571 25.61 14.20 -34.34
CA LEU A 571 25.23 13.06 -35.16
C LEU A 571 24.09 12.26 -34.51
N VAL A 572 24.22 11.90 -33.24
CA VAL A 572 23.17 11.15 -32.51
C VAL A 572 21.88 11.97 -32.45
N ALA A 573 21.96 13.29 -32.24
CA ALA A 573 20.81 14.18 -32.24
C ALA A 573 20.16 14.38 -33.64
N SER A 574 20.88 14.08 -34.72
CA SER A 574 20.39 14.22 -36.10
C SER A 574 19.53 13.04 -36.57
N VAL A 575 19.63 11.88 -35.92
CA VAL A 575 18.86 10.68 -36.31
C VAL A 575 17.40 10.86 -35.87
N PRO A 576 16.40 10.70 -36.77
CA PRO A 576 14.98 10.91 -36.45
C PRO A 576 14.48 10.08 -35.27
N GLU A 577 15.07 8.92 -35.05
CA GLU A 577 14.78 7.99 -33.95
C GLU A 577 15.20 8.53 -32.56
N ALA A 578 16.09 9.53 -32.52
CA ALA A 578 16.46 10.28 -31.33
C ALA A 578 15.65 11.57 -31.14
N ARG A 579 14.81 11.95 -32.12
CA ARG A 579 13.93 13.12 -32.08
C ARG A 579 12.53 12.71 -31.63
N LEU A 580 12.27 12.74 -30.33
CA LEU A 580 10.93 12.91 -29.78
C LEU A 580 11.00 13.82 -28.55
N GLU A 581 9.94 14.61 -28.40
CA GLU A 581 9.94 15.97 -27.90
C GLU A 581 10.13 16.11 -26.37
N GLU A 582 10.60 17.30 -25.99
CA GLU A 582 10.56 17.91 -24.65
C GLU A 582 11.73 17.75 -23.65
N GLN A 583 12.82 17.03 -23.96
CA GLN A 583 14.01 17.00 -23.08
C GLN A 583 15.37 17.09 -23.79
N LEU A 584 15.48 17.85 -24.89
CA LEU A 584 16.76 18.14 -25.55
C LEU A 584 17.67 19.14 -24.78
N LYS A 585 17.30 19.57 -23.58
CA LYS A 585 18.11 20.53 -22.80
C LYS A 585 19.35 19.94 -22.12
N ASN A 586 19.55 18.61 -22.13
CA ASN A 586 20.69 18.01 -21.44
C ASN A 586 21.28 16.79 -22.18
N LEU A 587 21.79 16.99 -23.41
CA LEU A 587 22.52 15.95 -24.16
C LEU A 587 23.73 15.40 -23.38
N GLU A 588 24.29 16.18 -22.45
CA GLU A 588 25.36 15.73 -21.53
C GLU A 588 24.90 14.58 -20.61
N SER A 589 23.60 14.43 -20.35
CA SER A 589 23.07 13.34 -19.51
C SER A 589 23.05 11.97 -20.22
N LEU A 590 23.34 11.92 -21.51
CA LEU A 590 23.47 10.68 -22.30
C LEU A 590 24.89 10.12 -22.30
N MET A 591 25.80 10.83 -21.64
CA MET A 591 27.23 10.60 -21.71
C MET A 591 27.81 10.43 -20.31
N SER A 592 28.74 9.51 -20.17
CA SER A 592 29.60 9.42 -19.00
C SER A 592 31.06 9.34 -19.43
N PHE A 593 31.94 9.91 -18.61
CA PHE A 593 33.38 9.86 -18.81
C PHE A 593 34.02 9.11 -17.65
N ILE A 594 34.96 8.22 -17.96
CA ILE A 594 35.85 7.60 -16.98
C ILE A 594 37.27 7.99 -17.38
N SER A 595 37.93 8.79 -16.53
CA SER A 595 39.30 9.22 -16.77
C SER A 595 40.25 8.02 -16.67
N THR A 596 41.11 7.81 -17.67
CA THR A 596 42.14 6.77 -17.66
C THR A 596 43.50 7.39 -17.36
N ALA A 597 44.37 6.66 -16.66
CA ALA A 597 45.67 7.15 -16.19
C ALA A 597 46.68 7.49 -17.32
N ASP A 598 46.28 7.36 -18.58
CA ASP A 598 47.13 7.37 -19.77
C ASP A 598 46.81 8.52 -20.74
N GLY A 599 46.15 9.58 -20.26
CA GLY A 599 45.92 10.81 -21.04
C GLY A 599 44.69 10.78 -21.95
N TYR A 600 43.76 9.85 -21.71
CA TYR A 600 42.48 9.74 -22.40
C TYR A 600 41.31 9.63 -21.39
N GLU A 601 40.09 9.77 -21.90
CA GLU A 601 38.86 9.43 -21.20
C GLU A 601 38.11 8.37 -22.00
N GLN A 602 37.53 7.39 -21.32
CA GLN A 602 36.55 6.50 -21.91
C GLN A 602 35.20 7.23 -21.90
N MET A 603 34.74 7.67 -23.07
CA MET A 603 33.40 8.22 -23.26
C MET A 603 32.43 7.09 -23.54
N THR A 604 31.33 7.03 -22.78
CA THR A 604 30.22 6.11 -23.05
C THR A 604 29.01 6.91 -23.53
N ILE A 605 28.40 6.51 -24.65
CA ILE A 605 27.18 7.15 -25.18
C ILE A 605 26.16 6.10 -25.64
N MET A 606 24.88 6.39 -25.39
CA MET A 606 23.77 5.61 -25.93
C MET A 606 23.43 6.07 -27.36
N ALA A 607 23.36 5.15 -28.31
CA ALA A 607 23.12 5.43 -29.72
C ALA A 607 22.09 4.49 -30.37
N PRO A 608 21.29 4.96 -31.34
CA PRO A 608 20.50 4.11 -32.23
C PRO A 608 21.42 3.24 -33.11
N GLU A 609 20.96 2.05 -33.49
CA GLU A 609 21.69 1.16 -34.40
C GLU A 609 22.08 1.85 -35.71
N LYS A 610 21.19 2.71 -36.24
CA LYS A 610 21.45 3.48 -37.48
C LYS A 610 22.55 4.54 -37.34
N ALA A 611 22.85 4.99 -36.13
CA ALA A 611 23.92 5.95 -35.90
C ALA A 611 25.31 5.29 -35.83
N LEU A 612 25.37 3.97 -35.57
CA LEU A 612 26.63 3.25 -35.33
C LEU A 612 27.64 3.38 -36.48
N PRO A 613 27.27 3.21 -37.77
CA PRO A 613 28.24 3.31 -38.86
C PRO A 613 28.90 4.69 -38.92
N SER A 614 28.12 5.76 -38.76
CA SER A 614 28.61 7.13 -38.77
C SER A 614 29.44 7.48 -37.53
N ILE A 615 29.10 6.92 -36.35
CA ILE A 615 29.92 7.08 -35.13
C ILE A 615 31.29 6.40 -35.34
N ILE A 616 31.32 5.18 -35.87
CA ILE A 616 32.56 4.45 -36.17
C ILE A 616 33.40 5.24 -37.18
N GLU A 617 32.77 5.79 -38.22
CA GLU A 617 33.46 6.61 -39.21
C GLU A 617 34.11 7.86 -38.60
N LEU A 618 33.39 8.61 -37.77
CA LEU A 618 33.92 9.79 -37.07
C LEU A 618 35.11 9.45 -36.17
N VAL A 619 35.03 8.33 -35.46
CA VAL A 619 36.14 7.87 -34.60
C VAL A 619 37.35 7.48 -35.45
N ASN A 620 37.15 6.78 -36.56
CA ASN A 620 38.22 6.36 -37.47
C ASN A 620 38.89 7.53 -38.22
N GLN A 621 38.18 8.64 -38.43
CA GLN A 621 38.75 9.86 -39.03
C GLN A 621 39.68 10.63 -38.08
N CYS A 622 39.67 10.32 -36.78
CA CYS A 622 40.52 10.97 -35.80
C CYS A 622 41.90 10.29 -35.71
N SER A 623 42.97 11.06 -35.89
CA SER A 623 44.37 10.62 -35.97
C SER A 623 44.97 10.02 -34.68
N PHE A 624 44.19 9.83 -33.61
CA PHE A 624 44.65 9.32 -32.30
C PHE A 624 44.34 7.85 -32.04
N ALA A 625 43.81 7.13 -33.02
CA ALA A 625 43.62 5.70 -32.96
C ALA A 625 44.99 4.98 -32.97
N ASN A 626 45.70 5.02 -31.83
CA ASN A 626 46.78 4.09 -31.57
C ASN A 626 46.21 2.66 -31.69
N ALA A 627 46.94 1.78 -32.39
CA ALA A 627 46.52 0.43 -32.79
C ALA A 627 46.12 -0.53 -31.65
N SER A 628 46.10 -0.08 -30.39
CA SER A 628 45.79 -0.85 -29.18
C SER A 628 44.48 -0.48 -28.50
N ARG A 629 43.72 0.54 -28.96
CA ARG A 629 42.46 0.96 -28.33
C ARG A 629 41.27 0.73 -29.26
N TYR A 630 40.27 0.02 -28.77
CA TYR A 630 39.09 -0.39 -29.53
C TYR A 630 37.86 0.42 -29.13
N VAL A 631 36.97 0.67 -30.09
CA VAL A 631 35.59 1.11 -29.81
C VAL A 631 34.80 -0.13 -29.42
N ARG A 632 34.13 -0.10 -28.26
CA ARG A 632 33.25 -1.20 -27.86
C ARG A 632 31.81 -0.82 -28.15
N ILE A 633 31.11 -1.67 -28.89
CA ILE A 633 29.67 -1.52 -29.16
C ILE A 633 28.96 -2.66 -28.46
N ILE A 634 28.11 -2.32 -27.50
CA ILE A 634 27.33 -3.26 -26.72
C ILE A 634 25.87 -3.06 -27.08
N ARG A 635 25.20 -4.10 -27.57
CA ARG A 635 23.74 -4.08 -27.71
C ARG A 635 23.14 -4.11 -26.31
N VAL A 636 22.30 -3.14 -26.00
CA VAL A 636 21.63 -3.07 -24.70
C VAL A 636 20.41 -3.99 -24.76
N GLU A 637 20.49 -5.13 -24.10
CA GLU A 637 19.34 -6.02 -23.92
C GLU A 637 18.35 -5.38 -22.95
N LYS A 638 17.06 -5.50 -23.26
CA LYS A 638 16.01 -4.98 -22.38
C LYS A 638 16.08 -5.76 -21.08
N PRO A 639 16.15 -5.12 -19.91
CA PRO A 639 16.10 -5.86 -18.66
C PRO A 639 14.74 -6.56 -18.55
N PRO A 640 14.71 -7.84 -18.15
CA PRO A 640 13.45 -8.52 -17.85
C PRO A 640 12.76 -7.76 -16.72
N ILE A 641 11.43 -7.62 -16.80
CA ILE A 641 10.62 -7.04 -15.73
C ILE A 641 10.29 -8.18 -14.75
N PRO A 642 10.85 -8.17 -13.53
CA PRO A 642 10.69 -9.31 -12.62
C PRO A 642 9.22 -9.56 -12.26
N GLY A 643 8.74 -10.77 -12.53
CA GLY A 643 7.38 -11.19 -12.22
C GLY A 643 6.30 -10.74 -13.20
N SER A 644 6.68 -10.16 -14.35
CA SER A 644 5.75 -9.83 -15.44
C SER A 644 5.94 -10.78 -16.63
N GLY A 645 4.82 -11.14 -17.26
CA GLY A 645 4.74 -12.10 -18.35
C GLY A 645 3.40 -12.85 -18.32
N MET A 646 3.13 -13.61 -19.38
CA MET A 646 1.87 -14.32 -19.57
C MET A 646 1.78 -15.58 -18.73
N GLY A 647 0.58 -15.89 -18.26
CA GLY A 647 0.25 -17.09 -17.49
C GLY A 647 1.09 -17.26 -16.21
N ARG A 648 0.84 -18.30 -15.43
CA ARG A 648 1.65 -18.63 -14.25
C ARG A 648 1.94 -20.12 -14.17
N LEU A 649 3.16 -20.50 -13.85
CA LEU A 649 3.52 -21.83 -13.36
C LEU A 649 3.61 -21.77 -11.85
N ILE A 650 2.72 -22.51 -11.20
CA ILE A 650 2.63 -22.66 -9.77
C ILE A 650 3.23 -24.01 -9.37
N ARG A 651 4.05 -23.99 -8.31
CA ARG A 651 4.47 -25.19 -7.59
C ARG A 651 3.90 -25.12 -6.18
N LEU A 652 3.12 -26.12 -5.80
CA LEU A 652 2.47 -26.17 -4.51
C LEU A 652 3.47 -26.59 -3.43
N THR A 653 3.31 -26.03 -2.22
CA THR A 653 4.13 -26.38 -1.04
C THR A 653 3.89 -27.79 -0.55
N GLU A 654 2.66 -28.26 -0.70
CA GLU A 654 2.23 -29.62 -0.39
C GLU A 654 1.33 -30.12 -1.52
N PRO A 655 1.42 -31.40 -1.90
CA PRO A 655 0.55 -31.94 -2.93
C PRO A 655 -0.91 -31.93 -2.48
N ILE A 656 -1.82 -31.53 -3.38
CA ILE A 656 -3.27 -31.60 -3.17
C ILE A 656 -3.93 -32.40 -4.28
N THR A 657 -5.12 -32.96 -4.05
CA THR A 657 -5.79 -33.78 -5.06
C THR A 657 -6.37 -32.93 -6.19
N ILE A 658 -6.54 -33.52 -7.40
CA ILE A 658 -7.24 -32.86 -8.52
C ILE A 658 -8.61 -32.35 -8.11
N ASN A 659 -9.39 -33.13 -7.33
CA ASN A 659 -10.67 -32.67 -6.82
C ASN A 659 -10.55 -31.41 -5.95
N ARG A 660 -9.51 -31.33 -5.12
CA ARG A 660 -9.27 -30.15 -4.29
C ARG A 660 -8.93 -28.91 -5.13
N VAL A 661 -8.13 -29.07 -6.19
CA VAL A 661 -7.85 -28.00 -7.16
C VAL A 661 -9.15 -27.47 -7.76
N VAL A 662 -10.05 -28.35 -8.22
CA VAL A 662 -11.35 -27.98 -8.79
C VAL A 662 -12.22 -27.21 -7.80
N GLU A 663 -12.28 -27.63 -6.54
CA GLU A 663 -13.03 -26.92 -5.49
C GLU A 663 -12.51 -25.50 -5.27
N LEU A 664 -11.18 -25.33 -5.21
CA LEU A 664 -10.55 -24.03 -5.03
C LEU A 664 -10.84 -23.09 -6.21
N VAL A 665 -10.73 -23.59 -7.44
CA VAL A 665 -11.04 -22.83 -8.66
C VAL A 665 -12.51 -22.41 -8.70
N LYS A 666 -13.44 -23.34 -8.42
CA LYS A 666 -14.88 -23.03 -8.34
C LYS A 666 -15.18 -21.97 -7.28
N CYS A 667 -14.56 -22.08 -6.11
CA CYS A 667 -14.74 -21.12 -5.03
C CYS A 667 -14.22 -19.73 -5.41
N HIS A 668 -13.03 -19.66 -6.01
CA HIS A 668 -12.39 -18.42 -6.43
C HIS A 668 -13.17 -17.70 -7.54
N LEU A 669 -13.61 -18.44 -8.57
CA LEU A 669 -14.36 -17.90 -9.70
C LEU A 669 -15.87 -17.82 -9.46
N GLN A 670 -16.35 -18.27 -8.30
CA GLN A 670 -17.78 -18.36 -7.95
C GLN A 670 -18.61 -19.18 -8.96
N LEU A 671 -18.01 -20.24 -9.52
CA LEU A 671 -18.63 -21.11 -10.52
C LEU A 671 -19.25 -22.35 -9.87
N GLN A 672 -20.46 -22.72 -10.30
CA GLN A 672 -21.11 -23.96 -9.87
C GLN A 672 -20.46 -25.21 -10.46
N TYR A 673 -19.93 -25.08 -11.69
CA TYR A 673 -19.30 -26.16 -12.44
C TYR A 673 -18.07 -25.65 -13.18
N VAL A 674 -17.18 -26.58 -13.51
CA VAL A 674 -16.05 -26.41 -14.43
C VAL A 674 -15.97 -27.67 -15.27
N ARG A 675 -15.32 -27.64 -16.43
CA ARG A 675 -15.05 -28.85 -17.20
C ARG A 675 -13.69 -29.39 -16.78
N LEU A 676 -13.63 -30.68 -16.47
CA LEU A 676 -12.42 -31.37 -16.05
C LEU A 676 -12.12 -32.49 -17.05
N ALA A 677 -10.91 -32.51 -17.58
CA ALA A 677 -10.33 -33.65 -18.28
C ALA A 677 -9.18 -34.19 -17.43
N ILE A 678 -9.21 -35.47 -17.09
CA ILE A 678 -8.20 -36.11 -16.24
C ILE A 678 -7.18 -36.81 -17.14
N ALA A 679 -5.90 -36.72 -16.81
CA ALA A 679 -4.83 -37.43 -17.51
C ALA A 679 -5.05 -38.95 -17.54
N ASP A 680 -4.58 -39.63 -18.60
CA ASP A 680 -4.83 -41.08 -18.83
C ASP A 680 -4.40 -41.98 -17.66
N ASN A 681 -3.39 -41.56 -16.89
CA ASN A 681 -2.81 -42.29 -15.76
C ASN A 681 -3.21 -41.70 -14.40
N ALA A 682 -4.28 -40.89 -14.33
CA ALA A 682 -4.72 -40.19 -13.13
C ALA A 682 -6.21 -40.38 -12.84
N ASP A 683 -6.61 -40.01 -11.64
CA ASP A 683 -7.99 -39.94 -11.17
C ASP A 683 -8.20 -38.69 -10.29
N ASN A 684 -9.42 -38.46 -9.82
CA ASN A 684 -9.77 -37.31 -8.98
C ASN A 684 -8.95 -37.21 -7.67
N SER A 685 -8.40 -38.32 -7.20
CA SER A 685 -7.59 -38.39 -5.98
C SER A 685 -6.09 -38.26 -6.22
N THR A 686 -5.67 -38.20 -7.49
CA THR A 686 -4.26 -38.04 -7.85
C THR A 686 -3.72 -36.71 -7.34
N ASN A 687 -2.52 -36.76 -6.77
CA ASN A 687 -1.84 -35.60 -6.22
C ASN A 687 -1.31 -34.68 -7.33
N VAL A 688 -1.45 -33.38 -7.10
CA VAL A 688 -1.01 -32.28 -7.95
C VAL A 688 0.07 -31.54 -7.18
N GLU A 689 1.24 -31.37 -7.78
CA GLU A 689 2.33 -30.54 -7.25
C GLU A 689 2.50 -29.26 -8.06
N THR A 690 2.09 -29.27 -9.32
CA THR A 690 2.32 -28.19 -10.27
C THR A 690 1.06 -27.85 -11.06
N ILE A 691 0.77 -26.56 -11.15
CA ILE A 691 -0.37 -26.02 -11.89
C ILE A 691 0.15 -24.95 -12.84
N ALA A 692 -0.05 -25.14 -14.14
CA ALA A 692 0.18 -24.07 -15.12
C ALA A 692 -1.17 -23.44 -15.48
N LEU A 693 -1.26 -22.11 -15.43
CA LEU A 693 -2.49 -21.39 -15.71
C LEU A 693 -2.30 -20.24 -16.69
N CYS A 694 -3.37 -19.92 -17.40
CA CYS A 694 -3.48 -18.74 -18.24
C CYS A 694 -4.97 -18.38 -18.31
N ALA A 695 -5.35 -17.16 -17.95
CA ALA A 695 -6.70 -16.67 -18.18
C ALA A 695 -7.02 -16.60 -19.68
N GLY A 696 -8.31 -16.67 -20.01
CA GLY A 696 -8.80 -16.64 -21.38
C GLY A 696 -8.41 -17.87 -22.19
N SER A 697 -7.75 -17.62 -23.33
CA SER A 697 -7.35 -18.63 -24.30
C SER A 697 -5.89 -19.05 -24.13
N GLY A 698 -5.63 -19.94 -23.16
CA GLY A 698 -4.28 -20.31 -22.74
C GLY A 698 -3.58 -21.41 -23.53
N ALA A 699 -4.24 -22.04 -24.51
CA ALA A 699 -3.78 -23.29 -25.11
C ALA A 699 -2.37 -23.21 -25.72
N SER A 700 -2.09 -22.13 -26.48
CA SER A 700 -0.80 -21.91 -27.14
C SER A 700 0.35 -21.74 -26.13
N LEU A 701 0.07 -21.11 -25.00
CA LEU A 701 1.02 -20.85 -23.92
C LEU A 701 1.31 -22.12 -23.12
N LEU A 702 0.27 -22.91 -22.84
CA LEU A 702 0.33 -24.09 -21.98
C LEU A 702 0.87 -25.33 -22.68
N LYS A 703 0.74 -25.44 -24.01
CA LYS A 703 1.04 -26.65 -24.80
C LYS A 703 2.40 -27.31 -24.48
N ASN A 704 3.43 -26.52 -24.21
CA ASN A 704 4.80 -27.00 -23.96
C ASN A 704 5.23 -26.92 -22.49
N VAL A 705 4.31 -26.59 -21.58
CA VAL A 705 4.58 -26.47 -20.16
C VAL A 705 4.42 -27.84 -19.50
N LYS A 706 5.41 -28.23 -18.69
CA LYS A 706 5.31 -29.45 -17.88
C LYS A 706 4.63 -29.10 -16.56
N ALA A 707 3.37 -29.51 -16.39
CA ALA A 707 2.62 -29.39 -15.15
C ALA A 707 1.64 -30.55 -14.98
N ASP A 708 1.21 -30.81 -13.75
CA ASP A 708 0.23 -31.87 -13.45
C ASP A 708 -1.19 -31.43 -13.84
N VAL A 709 -1.49 -30.14 -13.70
CA VAL A 709 -2.77 -29.53 -14.09
C VAL A 709 -2.57 -28.27 -14.93
N PHE A 710 -3.38 -28.15 -15.99
CA PHE A 710 -3.62 -26.91 -16.72
C PHE A 710 -4.93 -26.26 -16.26
N LEU A 711 -4.91 -24.95 -16.07
CA LEU A 711 -6.09 -24.14 -15.76
C LEU A 711 -6.22 -22.98 -16.74
N THR A 712 -7.30 -22.95 -17.51
CA THR A 712 -7.55 -21.87 -18.48
C THR A 712 -9.04 -21.69 -18.74
N GLY A 713 -9.43 -20.60 -19.40
CA GLY A 713 -10.81 -20.41 -19.82
C GLY A 713 -11.23 -21.43 -20.88
N GLU A 714 -10.47 -21.49 -21.99
CA GLU A 714 -10.77 -22.37 -23.13
C GLU A 714 -9.56 -23.11 -23.69
N MET A 715 -9.82 -24.31 -24.22
CA MET A 715 -8.93 -25.11 -25.08
C MET A 715 -9.81 -25.89 -26.06
N SER A 716 -9.30 -26.12 -27.27
CA SER A 716 -9.97 -26.99 -28.23
C SER A 716 -9.90 -28.45 -27.79
N HIS A 717 -10.82 -29.28 -28.31
CA HIS A 717 -10.88 -30.70 -27.98
C HIS A 717 -9.54 -31.43 -28.22
N HIS A 718 -8.87 -31.15 -29.34
CA HIS A 718 -7.59 -31.78 -29.67
C HIS A 718 -6.46 -31.32 -28.74
N GLU A 719 -6.46 -30.08 -28.29
CA GLU A 719 -5.46 -29.59 -27.32
C GLU A 719 -5.65 -30.23 -25.94
N VAL A 720 -6.90 -30.43 -25.52
CA VAL A 720 -7.21 -31.15 -24.28
C VAL A 720 -6.76 -32.61 -24.37
N LEU A 721 -7.06 -33.31 -25.47
CA LEU A 721 -6.61 -34.68 -25.70
C LEU A 721 -5.08 -34.80 -25.66
N ASP A 722 -4.39 -33.87 -26.31
CA ASP A 722 -2.94 -33.84 -26.38
C ASP A 722 -2.30 -33.59 -24.99
N ALA A 723 -2.92 -32.76 -24.15
CA ALA A 723 -2.50 -32.56 -22.76
C ALA A 723 -2.72 -33.81 -21.89
N VAL A 724 -3.91 -34.42 -21.97
CA VAL A 724 -4.30 -35.63 -21.23
C VAL A 724 -3.37 -36.80 -21.55
N HIS A 725 -3.05 -36.99 -22.84
CA HIS A 725 -2.14 -38.06 -23.27
C HIS A 725 -0.68 -37.83 -22.83
N ARG A 726 -0.29 -36.56 -22.64
CA ARG A 726 1.02 -36.19 -22.04
C ARG A 726 1.06 -36.29 -20.52
N GLY A 727 -0.03 -36.71 -19.88
CA GLY A 727 -0.08 -36.87 -18.44
C GLY A 727 -0.53 -35.62 -17.67
N THR A 728 -1.07 -34.61 -18.35
CA THR A 728 -1.54 -33.36 -17.72
C THR A 728 -3.06 -33.30 -17.72
N SER A 729 -3.65 -33.10 -16.55
CA SER A 729 -5.10 -32.89 -16.42
C SER A 729 -5.46 -31.43 -16.77
N VAL A 730 -6.67 -31.18 -17.26
CA VAL A 730 -7.09 -29.84 -17.73
C VAL A 730 -8.39 -29.42 -17.07
N ILE A 731 -8.40 -28.21 -16.50
CA ILE A 731 -9.58 -27.53 -15.96
C ILE A 731 -9.92 -26.37 -16.88
N LEU A 732 -11.15 -26.37 -17.42
CA LEU A 732 -11.69 -25.30 -18.23
C LEU A 732 -12.83 -24.59 -17.51
N CYS A 733 -12.77 -23.26 -17.48
CA CYS A 733 -13.71 -22.42 -16.73
C CYS A 733 -14.57 -21.51 -17.62
N GLU A 734 -14.52 -21.68 -18.94
CA GLU A 734 -15.01 -20.74 -19.97
C GLU A 734 -14.16 -19.45 -20.01
N HIS A 735 -14.03 -18.86 -21.20
CA HIS A 735 -13.07 -17.78 -21.50
C HIS A 735 -13.18 -16.62 -20.49
N SER A 736 -14.30 -15.92 -20.51
CA SER A 736 -14.49 -14.68 -19.76
C SER A 736 -14.59 -14.88 -18.24
N ASN A 737 -14.92 -16.07 -17.75
CA ASN A 737 -15.02 -16.32 -16.31
C ASN A 737 -13.65 -16.29 -15.62
N THR A 738 -12.59 -16.60 -16.37
CA THR A 738 -11.21 -16.50 -15.88
C THR A 738 -10.63 -15.10 -15.91
N GLU A 739 -11.43 -14.09 -16.32
CA GLU A 739 -11.00 -12.70 -16.51
C GLU A 739 -11.91 -11.73 -15.76
N ARG A 740 -13.23 -11.83 -15.96
CA ARG A 740 -14.23 -10.84 -15.54
C ARG A 740 -14.17 -10.47 -14.06
N GLY A 741 -13.94 -11.45 -13.19
CA GLY A 741 -13.86 -11.23 -11.74
C GLY A 741 -12.71 -10.29 -11.33
N PHE A 742 -11.67 -10.17 -12.16
CA PHE A 742 -10.57 -9.25 -11.95
C PHE A 742 -11.01 -7.78 -12.02
N LEU A 743 -12.05 -7.44 -12.80
CA LEU A 743 -12.48 -6.04 -12.97
C LEU A 743 -12.96 -5.38 -11.69
N SER A 744 -13.52 -6.16 -10.76
CA SER A 744 -13.88 -5.66 -9.42
C SER A 744 -12.64 -5.23 -8.64
N LYS A 745 -11.56 -6.01 -8.71
CA LYS A 745 -10.27 -5.67 -8.10
C LYS A 745 -9.59 -4.52 -8.85
N TRP A 746 -9.69 -4.49 -10.18
CA TRP A 746 -9.11 -3.44 -11.00
C TRP A 746 -9.81 -2.09 -10.83
N LYS A 747 -11.14 -2.09 -10.62
CA LYS A 747 -11.91 -0.89 -10.25
C LYS A 747 -11.29 -0.19 -9.04
N GLU A 748 -10.90 -0.93 -8.01
CA GLU A 748 -10.28 -0.38 -6.81
C GLU A 748 -8.94 0.29 -7.11
N VAL A 749 -8.11 -0.37 -7.94
CA VAL A 749 -6.81 0.17 -8.40
C VAL A 749 -7.00 1.47 -9.19
N LEU A 750 -7.97 1.51 -10.12
CA LEU A 750 -8.26 2.72 -10.90
C LEU A 750 -8.89 3.82 -10.04
N GLN A 751 -9.79 3.48 -9.13
CA GLN A 751 -10.50 4.43 -8.28
C GLN A 751 -9.57 5.08 -7.27
N SER A 752 -8.59 4.32 -6.78
CA SER A 752 -7.40 4.85 -6.14
C SER A 752 -6.78 5.81 -7.15
N ALA A 753 -6.02 5.37 -8.13
CA ALA A 753 -5.23 6.22 -9.03
C ALA A 753 -5.88 7.54 -9.52
N LEU A 754 -7.16 7.54 -9.91
CA LEU A 754 -7.86 8.71 -10.44
C LEU A 754 -8.48 9.64 -9.37
N GLY A 755 -8.54 9.20 -8.12
CA GLY A 755 -9.10 9.96 -7.00
C GLY A 755 -10.63 9.99 -6.96
N GLU A 756 -11.18 10.62 -5.91
CA GLU A 756 -12.63 10.61 -5.64
C GLU A 756 -13.46 11.52 -6.58
N GLY A 757 -12.80 12.34 -7.40
CA GLY A 757 -13.47 13.21 -8.37
C GLY A 757 -14.03 12.47 -9.60
N VAL A 758 -13.74 11.17 -9.74
CA VAL A 758 -14.19 10.32 -10.84
C VAL A 758 -14.92 9.11 -10.25
N GLN A 759 -16.18 8.91 -10.64
CA GLN A 759 -16.97 7.72 -10.33
C GLN A 759 -16.57 6.58 -11.27
N ILE A 760 -16.20 5.43 -10.72
CA ILE A 760 -15.86 4.25 -11.50
C ILE A 760 -16.79 3.08 -11.16
N ASP A 761 -17.49 2.53 -12.15
CA ASP A 761 -18.46 1.44 -11.99
C ASP A 761 -18.06 0.21 -12.81
N VAL A 762 -18.37 -1.00 -12.34
CA VAL A 762 -18.27 -2.23 -13.15
C VAL A 762 -19.66 -2.52 -13.71
N SER A 763 -19.73 -2.81 -15.01
CA SER A 763 -20.99 -3.09 -15.70
C SER A 763 -21.76 -4.24 -15.05
N LEU A 764 -23.05 -4.02 -14.81
CA LEU A 764 -23.99 -5.04 -14.32
C LEU A 764 -24.57 -5.88 -15.46
N ASN A 765 -24.44 -5.40 -16.69
CA ASN A 765 -24.94 -6.03 -17.91
C ASN A 765 -23.90 -6.91 -18.61
N ASP A 766 -22.63 -6.82 -18.23
CA ASP A 766 -21.58 -7.72 -18.70
C ASP A 766 -21.79 -9.14 -18.18
N ARG A 767 -21.89 -10.11 -19.10
CA ARG A 767 -22.17 -11.51 -18.79
C ARG A 767 -21.46 -12.42 -19.78
N ASP A 768 -21.15 -13.62 -19.32
CA ASP A 768 -20.64 -14.66 -20.20
C ASP A 768 -21.70 -15.05 -21.24
N PRO A 769 -21.34 -15.16 -22.53
CA PRO A 769 -22.29 -15.55 -23.56
C PRO A 769 -22.73 -17.02 -23.44
N LEU A 770 -21.98 -17.86 -22.72
CA LEU A 770 -22.32 -19.26 -22.49
C LEU A 770 -23.06 -19.42 -21.17
N GLN A 771 -24.29 -19.91 -21.25
CA GLN A 771 -25.11 -20.22 -20.08
C GLN A 771 -25.39 -21.72 -20.04
N MET A 772 -25.11 -22.34 -18.90
CA MET A 772 -25.62 -23.68 -18.64
C MET A 772 -26.98 -23.58 -17.95
N PRO A 773 -28.03 -24.18 -18.51
CA PRO A 773 -29.34 -24.18 -17.89
C PRO A 773 -29.26 -24.90 -16.53
N MET A 774 -29.87 -24.31 -15.50
CA MET A 774 -30.03 -24.94 -14.19
C MET A 774 -30.81 -26.25 -14.38
N ILE A 775 -30.12 -27.39 -14.25
CA ILE A 775 -30.78 -28.69 -14.16
C ILE A 775 -31.44 -28.73 -12.78
N PHE A 776 -32.73 -28.41 -12.72
CA PHE A 776 -33.53 -28.80 -11.58
C PHE A 776 -33.42 -30.31 -11.44
N LYS A 777 -32.88 -30.80 -10.31
CA LYS A 777 -33.08 -32.18 -9.90
C LYS A 777 -34.59 -32.38 -9.83
N LEU A 778 -35.17 -33.09 -10.79
CA LEU A 778 -36.47 -33.70 -10.62
C LEU A 778 -36.40 -34.51 -9.31
N SER A 779 -37.30 -34.22 -8.39
CA SER A 779 -37.47 -35.05 -7.20
C SER A 779 -37.74 -36.50 -7.65
N PRO A 780 -37.30 -37.52 -6.88
CA PRO A 780 -37.53 -38.91 -7.25
C PRO A 780 -39.01 -39.31 -7.39
N ASP A 781 -39.95 -38.45 -7.00
CA ASP A 781 -41.38 -38.63 -7.17
C ASP A 781 -41.92 -37.73 -8.30
N THR A 782 -41.60 -38.06 -9.56
CA THR A 782 -42.43 -37.78 -10.75
C THR A 782 -42.01 -38.64 -11.93
#